data_AF-A0A259LSX9-F1
#
_entry.id   AF-A0A259LSX9-F1
#
_cell.length_a   1.000
_cell.length_b   1.000
_cell.length_c   1.000
_cell.angle_alpha   90.00
_cell.angle_beta   90.00
_cell.angle_gamma   90.00
#
_symmetry.space_group_name_H-M   'P 1'
#
loop_
_entity.id
_entity.type
_entity.pdbx_description
1 polymer ?
#
loop_
_entity_poly.entity_id
_entity_poly.type
_entity_poly.pdbx_seq_one_letter_code
_entity_poly.pdbx_strand_id
1 'polypeptide(L)'
;MGRKGTAANGGNTDFLRSKWSWSATAIFCGLTLAATGGFLLAAPFLPDADPATTRADWLALACLITGLFTANMARMLQIWGRLKPALSKHPMKRLPNDQILVRRGFRELFYWLIVALSALTSVAYLSTSKDIRPWPELNLVDVASSTSNPVPIFTFLTILALAFLPVSGANYLQARTELKHRPNELGKPTKLFRDDAVSPASFWISFILIGAIVLLANWAAGAKDTGSALSGVLTFWITFIVIALFVGFIFVPHISRFIIGQKERRDAQARVLAAGPPPFSAPATLASWMDSGLVRLVAPLSGATQKGVPHLLVVLIMLPLTALGFALATPWGLVPIAIGMLLVAGLGRRWAWVEEDRETASRLLKTDAREIHIGFDNDLKDEALLGYAFLFVLVPLSLHQLWGWQRDAFVPVEGADVSNAFVAWLSFFGAELAKAVPFVDWWEIYQVDLKRPIEPSENNALGKHLTFLSRAMVDLVIMAALFQAIGIWQRNRTQQRLYDSGQIDVFDPFLEEQFFSEGIQSVDNTYQPSLRFEERVQKHLERRSVLGLPETPYNERRLTDLLEHPEEKVRAGAEWMVTMFDVIVGKPSRKLELLADRWDGSWLVIQRSNGPAAREYMHTNPEWRRQQKPRIEGVLEELLGSDRETLPKTLSDLDILNLMRLLRHCGDYAEFHYVRTEIVELFAQATAPLAFWALVAQTCPSKEAKFGRWISEIRKHLGTTVTDEKNAYTPPYFSMQDDRALCYAAIAEHALAYGESSSMPCEVCEYLDLMRKIEAKTKARPAAQAVYEGLSCNSAEICNSLPQHEAELLEIDDEEFELT
;
A
#
# COMPACT_ATOMS: atom_id res chain seq x y z
N MET A 1 -32.91 -16.48 62.76
CA MET A 1 -31.50 -16.89 62.62
C MET A 1 -31.07 -16.59 61.18
N GLY A 2 -30.10 -15.77 60.81
CA GLY A 2 -29.16 -14.88 61.50
C GLY A 2 -28.70 -13.78 60.52
N ARG A 3 -28.17 -12.69 61.08
CA ARG A 3 -27.72 -11.43 60.44
C ARG A 3 -26.50 -11.57 59.52
N LYS A 4 -26.44 -10.72 58.48
CA LYS A 4 -25.35 -9.81 57.99
C LYS A 4 -25.72 -9.40 56.55
N GLY A 5 -25.69 -8.17 56.03
CA GLY A 5 -25.33 -6.82 56.47
C GLY A 5 -25.40 -5.93 55.20
N THR A 6 -25.87 -4.70 55.33
CA THR A 6 -25.96 -3.65 54.29
C THR A 6 -24.58 -3.11 53.87
N ALA A 7 -24.36 -2.80 52.58
CA ALA A 7 -23.87 -1.48 52.10
C ALA A 7 -23.41 -1.45 50.62
N ALA A 8 -23.78 -0.36 49.94
CA ALA A 8 -23.04 0.40 48.93
C ALA A 8 -22.97 -0.06 47.44
N ASN A 9 -23.77 0.64 46.62
CA ASN A 9 -23.38 1.32 45.36
C ASN A 9 -22.08 0.83 44.68
N GLY A 10 -22.20 -0.16 43.79
CA GLY A 10 -21.19 -0.49 42.78
C GLY A 10 -21.46 0.29 41.50
N GLY A 11 -20.90 1.50 41.41
CA GLY A 11 -20.96 2.34 40.23
C GLY A 11 -20.31 1.67 39.01
N ASN A 12 -21.09 1.63 37.95
CA ASN A 12 -20.81 1.18 36.59
C ASN A 12 -19.50 1.77 35.99
N THR A 13 -18.39 1.05 36.11
CA THR A 13 -17.08 1.41 35.50
C THR A 13 -16.93 0.92 34.05
N ASP A 14 -17.72 -0.07 33.63
CA ASP A 14 -17.64 -0.64 32.28
C ASP A 14 -18.39 0.19 31.23
N PHE A 15 -19.44 0.92 31.62
CA PHE A 15 -20.13 1.84 30.71
C PHE A 15 -19.33 3.10 30.38
N LEU A 16 -18.45 3.54 31.28
CA LEU A 16 -17.53 4.66 31.02
C LEU A 16 -16.37 4.27 30.09
N ARG A 17 -15.93 2.99 30.08
CA ARG A 17 -14.86 2.51 29.19
C ARG A 17 -15.27 2.34 27.73
N SER A 18 -16.55 2.05 27.44
CA SER A 18 -16.99 1.77 26.06
C SER A 18 -17.22 3.02 25.19
N LYS A 19 -17.43 4.20 25.80
CA LYS A 19 -17.56 5.49 25.10
C LYS A 19 -16.34 6.41 25.22
N TRP A 20 -15.31 6.02 25.98
CA TRP A 20 -14.08 6.80 26.09
C TRP A 20 -13.23 6.65 24.84
N SER A 21 -13.50 7.49 23.83
CA SER A 21 -12.67 7.55 22.64
C SER A 21 -11.30 8.12 23.00
N TRP A 22 -10.21 7.54 22.48
CA TRP A 22 -8.86 8.11 22.59
C TRP A 22 -8.79 9.56 22.04
N SER A 23 -9.72 9.96 21.17
CA SER A 23 -9.92 11.36 20.78
C SER A 23 -10.35 12.24 21.95
N ALA A 24 -11.22 11.78 22.85
CA ALA A 24 -11.56 12.51 24.07
C ALA A 24 -10.35 12.58 25.02
N THR A 25 -9.51 11.56 25.09
CA THR A 25 -8.26 11.59 25.87
C THR A 25 -7.24 12.54 25.25
N ALA A 26 -7.10 12.60 23.92
CA ALA A 26 -6.23 13.55 23.23
C ALA A 26 -6.76 14.99 23.32
N ILE A 27 -8.07 15.18 23.29
CA ILE A 27 -8.74 16.47 23.54
C ILE A 27 -8.54 16.90 25.00
N PHE A 28 -8.71 15.99 25.95
CA PHE A 28 -8.51 16.26 27.36
C PHE A 28 -7.03 16.52 27.65
N CYS A 29 -6.09 15.73 27.11
CA CYS A 29 -4.65 15.97 27.22
C CYS A 29 -4.21 17.25 26.50
N GLY A 30 -4.82 17.60 25.37
CA GLY A 30 -4.54 18.84 24.64
C GLY A 30 -5.11 20.07 25.35
N LEU A 31 -6.31 19.96 25.93
CA LEU A 31 -6.90 20.99 26.78
C LEU A 31 -6.20 21.11 28.12
N THR A 32 -5.75 20.01 28.73
CA THR A 32 -4.94 20.06 29.94
C THR A 32 -3.55 20.57 29.62
N LEU A 33 -2.90 20.22 28.50
CA LEU A 33 -1.64 20.85 28.07
C LEU A 33 -1.81 22.33 27.74
N ALA A 34 -2.92 22.74 27.14
CA ALA A 34 -3.24 24.15 26.90
C ALA A 34 -3.57 24.89 28.20
N ALA A 35 -4.24 24.23 29.15
CA ALA A 35 -4.51 24.77 30.48
C ALA A 35 -3.25 24.81 31.35
N THR A 36 -2.37 23.80 31.25
CA THR A 36 -1.06 23.76 31.93
C THR A 36 -0.11 24.75 31.29
N GLY A 37 -0.15 24.91 29.96
CA GLY A 37 0.56 25.95 29.22
C GLY A 37 0.05 27.33 29.59
N GLY A 38 -1.27 27.53 29.67
CA GLY A 38 -1.89 28.75 30.19
C GLY A 38 -1.56 29.01 31.66
N PHE A 39 -1.42 27.96 32.47
CA PHE A 39 -1.02 28.04 33.88
C PHE A 39 0.47 28.32 34.06
N LEU A 40 1.34 27.78 33.19
CA LEU A 40 2.78 28.05 33.13
C LEU A 40 3.06 29.45 32.56
N LEU A 41 2.26 29.90 31.60
CA LEU A 41 2.22 31.28 31.11
C LEU A 41 1.65 32.25 32.17
N ALA A 42 0.85 31.74 33.11
CA ALA A 42 0.39 32.44 34.30
C ALA A 42 1.30 32.19 35.54
N ALA A 43 2.42 31.48 35.41
CA ALA A 43 3.40 31.32 36.49
C ALA A 43 4.03 32.65 36.97
N PRO A 44 4.14 33.73 36.15
CA PRO A 44 4.56 35.05 36.63
C PRO A 44 3.58 35.71 37.62
N PHE A 45 2.41 35.09 37.88
CA PHE A 45 1.43 35.57 38.86
C PHE A 45 1.70 35.06 40.30
N LEU A 46 2.79 34.32 40.53
CA LEU A 46 3.32 34.05 41.88
C LEU A 46 4.00 35.30 42.46
N PRO A 47 4.00 35.51 43.79
CA PRO A 47 3.90 36.85 44.41
C PRO A 47 5.08 37.83 44.26
N ASP A 48 6.16 37.50 43.52
CA ASP A 48 7.42 38.26 43.58
C ASP A 48 7.95 38.78 42.22
N ALA A 49 7.10 38.95 41.18
CA ALA A 49 7.51 39.53 39.89
C ALA A 49 6.84 40.89 39.57
N ASP A 50 7.63 41.80 38.97
CA ASP A 50 7.48 43.25 38.68
C ASP A 50 6.20 43.69 37.86
N PRO A 51 6.03 44.96 37.42
CA PRO A 51 4.76 45.74 37.46
C PRO A 51 3.58 45.25 36.59
N ALA A 52 2.37 45.75 36.85
CA ALA A 52 1.10 45.31 36.24
C ALA A 52 1.04 45.27 34.69
N THR A 53 1.90 46.02 33.98
CA THR A 53 1.96 46.06 32.52
C THR A 53 2.59 44.82 31.90
N THR A 54 3.64 44.28 32.53
CA THR A 54 4.31 43.04 32.05
C THR A 54 3.40 41.83 32.22
N ARG A 55 2.62 41.79 33.32
CA ARG A 55 1.59 40.76 33.56
C ARG A 55 0.48 40.76 32.49
N ALA A 56 0.13 41.92 31.95
CA ALA A 56 -0.90 42.04 30.90
C ALA A 56 -0.41 41.52 29.54
N ASP A 57 0.86 41.76 29.18
CA ASP A 57 1.44 41.30 27.91
C ASP A 57 1.62 39.78 27.87
N TRP A 58 2.09 39.17 28.96
CA TRP A 58 2.18 37.71 29.08
C TRP A 58 0.81 37.03 29.05
N LEU A 59 -0.20 37.64 29.69
CA LEU A 59 -1.57 37.15 29.65
C LEU A 59 -2.17 37.27 28.23
N ALA A 60 -1.93 38.37 27.53
CA ALA A 60 -2.41 38.58 26.17
C ALA A 60 -1.79 37.58 25.19
N LEU A 61 -0.47 37.35 25.29
CA LEU A 61 0.23 36.33 24.51
C LEU A 61 -0.34 34.94 24.82
N ALA A 62 -0.53 34.61 26.09
CA ALA A 62 -1.08 33.34 26.53
C ALA A 62 -2.49 33.08 26.00
N CYS A 63 -3.38 34.07 26.09
CA CYS A 63 -4.73 34.00 25.55
C CYS A 63 -4.73 33.86 24.03
N LEU A 64 -3.81 34.53 23.33
CA LEU A 64 -3.68 34.44 21.87
C LEU A 64 -3.21 33.05 21.44
N ILE A 65 -2.20 32.48 22.12
CA ILE A 65 -1.68 31.14 21.83
C ILE A 65 -2.72 30.07 22.13
N THR A 66 -3.32 30.11 23.33
CA THR A 66 -4.32 29.13 23.74
C THR A 66 -5.59 29.25 22.89
N GLY A 67 -6.00 30.47 22.52
CA GLY A 67 -7.08 30.74 21.57
C GLY A 67 -6.81 30.19 20.17
N LEU A 68 -5.62 30.43 19.60
CA LEU A 68 -5.23 29.90 18.30
C LEU A 68 -5.13 28.37 18.32
N PHE A 69 -4.54 27.80 19.36
CA PHE A 69 -4.42 26.35 19.52
C PHE A 69 -5.80 25.69 19.63
N THR A 70 -6.68 26.20 20.49
CA THR A 70 -8.03 25.66 20.68
C THR A 70 -8.87 25.80 19.42
N ALA A 71 -8.78 26.93 18.70
CA ALA A 71 -9.43 27.11 17.41
C ALA A 71 -8.93 26.12 16.36
N ASN A 72 -7.61 25.92 16.27
CA ASN A 72 -7.01 24.99 15.30
C ASN A 72 -7.34 23.52 15.63
N MET A 73 -7.36 23.17 16.92
CA MET A 73 -7.81 21.85 17.39
C MET A 73 -9.30 21.60 17.11
N ALA A 74 -10.15 22.60 17.37
CA ALA A 74 -11.57 22.52 17.04
C ALA A 74 -11.77 22.37 15.53
N ARG A 75 -10.99 23.09 14.71
CA ARG A 75 -11.05 22.99 13.25
C ARG A 75 -10.58 21.62 12.76
N MET A 76 -9.52 21.07 13.34
CA MET A 76 -9.05 19.72 13.07
C MET A 76 -10.17 18.69 13.30
N LEU A 77 -10.90 18.80 14.41
CA LEU A 77 -12.03 17.90 14.71
C LEU A 77 -13.20 18.09 13.75
N GLN A 78 -13.51 19.32 13.32
CA GLN A 78 -14.56 19.60 12.33
C GLN A 78 -14.24 18.95 10.97
N ILE A 79 -12.99 19.11 10.50
CA ILE A 79 -12.52 18.49 9.25
C ILE A 79 -12.56 16.96 9.40
N TRP A 80 -12.05 16.44 10.51
CA TRP A 80 -12.03 15.00 10.78
C TRP A 80 -13.42 14.37 10.83
N GLY A 81 -14.39 15.04 11.46
CA GLY A 81 -15.78 14.56 11.54
C GLY A 81 -16.40 14.32 10.16
N ARG A 82 -16.04 15.14 9.17
CA ARG A 82 -16.46 14.98 7.78
C ARG A 82 -15.60 13.98 7.01
N LEU A 83 -14.29 13.97 7.25
CA LEU A 83 -13.33 13.17 6.50
C LEU A 83 -13.37 11.68 6.88
N LYS A 84 -13.56 11.35 8.16
CA LYS A 84 -13.62 9.97 8.67
C LYS A 84 -14.59 9.05 7.90
N PRO A 85 -15.86 9.42 7.64
CA PRO A 85 -16.77 8.56 6.88
C PRO A 85 -16.31 8.35 5.43
N ALA A 86 -15.76 9.38 4.78
CA ALA A 86 -15.23 9.25 3.42
C ALA A 86 -13.98 8.35 3.38
N LEU A 87 -13.06 8.50 4.33
CA LEU A 87 -11.86 7.66 4.45
C LEU A 87 -12.18 6.20 4.79
N SER A 88 -13.26 5.95 5.55
CA SER A 88 -13.70 4.58 5.88
C SER A 88 -14.27 3.81 4.68
N LYS A 89 -14.57 4.49 3.58
CA LYS A 89 -14.90 3.82 2.32
C LYS A 89 -13.61 3.49 1.57
N HIS A 90 -13.55 2.28 1.03
CA HIS A 90 -12.47 1.87 0.13
C HIS A 90 -12.30 2.92 -0.98
N PRO A 91 -11.07 3.30 -1.39
CA PRO A 91 -10.84 4.33 -2.42
C PRO A 91 -11.72 4.16 -3.67
N MET A 92 -11.86 2.92 -4.14
CA MET A 92 -12.66 2.54 -5.31
C MET A 92 -14.19 2.70 -5.12
N LYS A 93 -14.69 2.70 -3.87
CA LYS A 93 -16.12 2.85 -3.54
C LYS A 93 -16.51 4.28 -3.13
N ARG A 94 -15.59 5.24 -3.24
CA ARG A 94 -15.84 6.64 -2.83
C ARG A 94 -16.64 7.35 -3.93
N LEU A 95 -17.72 8.01 -3.53
CA LEU A 95 -18.47 8.90 -4.41
C LEU A 95 -17.58 10.10 -4.82
N PRO A 96 -17.87 10.78 -5.94
CA PRO A 96 -17.09 11.96 -6.38
C PRO A 96 -16.92 13.02 -5.29
N ASN A 97 -17.97 13.28 -4.50
CA ASN A 97 -17.90 14.20 -3.36
C ASN A 97 -16.95 13.73 -2.25
N ASP A 98 -16.92 12.42 -1.96
CA ASP A 98 -16.01 11.83 -0.99
C ASP A 98 -14.55 11.91 -1.49
N GLN A 99 -14.33 11.71 -2.80
CA GLN A 99 -13.02 11.85 -3.42
C GLN A 99 -12.50 13.29 -3.33
N ILE A 100 -13.34 14.29 -3.62
CA ILE A 100 -12.98 15.71 -3.46
C ILE A 100 -12.64 16.02 -2.00
N LEU A 101 -13.41 15.49 -1.04
CA LEU A 101 -13.16 15.68 0.38
C LEU A 101 -11.82 15.08 0.81
N VAL A 102 -11.52 13.85 0.40
CA VAL A 102 -10.24 13.18 0.68
C VAL A 102 -9.08 13.91 0.01
N ARG A 103 -9.26 14.41 -1.23
CA ARG A 103 -8.24 15.17 -1.95
C ARG A 103 -7.93 16.52 -1.31
N ARG A 104 -8.93 17.17 -0.70
CA ARG A 104 -8.73 18.38 0.13
C ARG A 104 -8.04 18.06 1.45
N GLY A 105 -8.29 16.87 1.99
CA GLY A 105 -7.58 16.32 3.15
C GLY A 105 -7.52 17.31 4.32
N PHE A 106 -6.31 17.53 4.83
CA PHE A 106 -6.05 18.46 5.93
C PHE A 106 -5.31 19.73 5.48
N ARG A 107 -5.33 20.07 4.18
CA ARG A 107 -4.62 21.24 3.64
C ARG A 107 -4.88 22.53 4.43
N GLU A 108 -6.11 22.74 4.89
CA GLU A 108 -6.45 23.90 5.71
C GLU A 108 -5.62 23.99 7.00
N LEU A 109 -5.37 22.85 7.68
CA LEU A 109 -4.55 22.82 8.90
C LEU A 109 -3.08 23.16 8.59
N PHE A 110 -2.59 22.78 7.41
CA PHE A 110 -1.24 23.16 6.97
C PHE A 110 -1.13 24.67 6.71
N TYR A 111 -2.17 25.31 6.16
CA TYR A 111 -2.17 26.78 6.05
C TYR A 111 -2.12 27.45 7.42
N TRP A 112 -2.88 26.96 8.40
CA TRP A 112 -2.81 27.46 9.78
C TRP A 112 -1.43 27.23 10.41
N LEU A 113 -0.81 26.09 10.16
CA LEU A 113 0.57 25.82 10.61
C LEU A 113 1.57 26.79 9.98
N ILE A 114 1.50 27.03 8.67
CA ILE A 114 2.38 27.97 7.96
C ILE A 114 2.21 29.39 8.51
N VAL A 115 0.97 29.83 8.73
CA VAL A 115 0.68 31.14 9.33
C VAL A 115 1.24 31.22 10.75
N ALA A 116 1.07 30.18 11.58
CA ALA A 116 1.62 30.14 12.92
C ALA A 116 3.14 30.18 12.94
N LEU A 117 3.80 29.39 12.09
CA LEU A 117 5.26 29.38 11.97
C LEU A 117 5.80 30.72 11.46
N SER A 118 5.13 31.32 10.48
CA SER A 118 5.50 32.65 9.94
C SER A 118 5.31 33.75 10.97
N ALA A 119 4.25 33.69 11.78
CA ALA A 119 4.01 34.60 12.89
C ALA A 119 5.09 34.45 13.97
N LEU A 120 5.42 33.21 14.39
CA LEU A 120 6.50 32.94 15.34
C LEU A 120 7.85 33.44 14.82
N THR A 121 8.12 33.24 13.53
CA THR A 121 9.33 33.75 12.87
C THR A 121 9.36 35.28 12.93
N SER A 122 8.25 35.93 12.58
CA SER A 122 8.13 37.39 12.62
C SER A 122 8.34 37.93 14.04
N VAL A 123 7.79 37.27 15.06
CA VAL A 123 8.01 37.62 16.47
C VAL A 123 9.48 37.51 16.86
N ALA A 124 10.15 36.42 16.46
CA ALA A 124 11.58 36.24 16.72
C ALA A 124 12.41 37.36 16.06
N TYR A 125 12.18 37.69 14.79
CA TYR A 125 12.91 38.76 14.10
C TYR A 125 12.55 40.16 14.62
N LEU A 126 11.30 40.46 14.92
CA LEU A 126 10.91 41.77 15.48
C LEU A 126 11.57 42.00 16.85
N SER A 127 11.78 40.93 17.63
CA SER A 127 12.53 41.01 18.89
C SER A 127 14.01 41.36 18.70
N THR A 128 14.57 41.18 17.50
CA THR A 128 15.95 41.62 17.16
C THR A 128 16.03 43.11 16.86
N SER A 129 14.93 43.75 16.45
CA SER A 129 14.94 45.14 15.98
C SER A 129 15.07 46.12 17.16
N LYS A 130 15.95 47.13 17.02
CA LYS A 130 16.19 48.11 18.09
C LYS A 130 15.08 49.16 18.20
N ASP A 131 14.37 49.43 17.10
CA ASP A 131 13.41 50.54 17.01
C ASP A 131 11.96 50.15 17.33
N ILE A 132 11.60 48.86 17.21
CA ILE A 132 10.25 48.34 17.45
C ILE A 132 10.39 47.07 18.29
N ARG A 133 10.57 47.21 19.60
CA ARG A 133 10.46 46.10 20.55
C ARG A 133 9.05 46.09 21.13
N PRO A 134 8.07 45.39 20.50
CA PRO A 134 6.73 45.31 21.08
C PRO A 134 6.77 44.62 22.45
N TRP A 135 7.75 43.76 22.70
CA TRP A 135 7.98 43.09 23.97
C TRP A 135 9.48 43.10 24.36
N PRO A 136 9.98 44.17 24.98
CA PRO A 136 11.40 44.32 25.30
C PRO A 136 11.93 43.27 26.30
N GLU A 137 11.04 42.59 27.03
CA GLU A 137 11.41 41.56 28.02
C GLU A 137 11.54 40.15 27.43
N LEU A 138 11.10 39.90 26.19
CA LEU A 138 11.01 38.54 25.67
C LEU A 138 12.38 37.92 25.32
N ASN A 139 13.46 38.70 25.23
CA ASN A 139 14.87 38.27 25.23
C ASN A 139 15.17 36.97 24.43
N LEU A 140 14.58 36.81 23.24
CA LEU A 140 14.63 35.58 22.44
C LEU A 140 15.95 35.40 21.67
N VAL A 141 16.73 36.47 21.53
CA VAL A 141 17.87 36.57 20.59
C VAL A 141 19.20 36.73 21.33
N ASP A 142 19.19 37.43 22.46
CA ASP A 142 20.42 37.75 23.19
C ASP A 142 20.82 36.60 24.12
N VAL A 143 21.94 35.96 23.78
CA VAL A 143 22.52 34.82 24.49
C VAL A 143 22.73 35.12 25.98
N ALA A 144 23.25 36.30 26.34
CA ALA A 144 23.56 36.64 27.74
C ALA A 144 22.28 36.77 28.58
N SER A 145 21.24 37.38 28.02
CA SER A 145 19.94 37.51 28.65
C SER A 145 19.19 36.17 28.74
N SER A 146 19.28 35.33 27.70
CA SER A 146 18.63 34.02 27.61
C SER A 146 19.13 33.01 28.66
N THR A 147 20.42 33.07 28.99
CA THR A 147 21.01 32.24 30.04
C THR A 147 20.58 32.67 31.44
N SER A 148 20.20 33.93 31.62
CA SER A 148 19.80 34.50 32.92
C SER A 148 18.32 34.27 33.25
N ASN A 149 17.44 34.26 32.23
CA ASN A 149 16.03 33.94 32.38
C ASN A 149 15.53 33.12 31.16
N PRO A 150 15.48 31.79 31.26
CA PRO A 150 15.14 30.93 30.11
C PRO A 150 13.63 30.77 29.88
N VAL A 151 12.78 31.28 30.79
CA VAL A 151 11.32 31.10 30.75
C VAL A 151 10.69 31.58 29.44
N PRO A 152 11.04 32.76 28.88
CA PRO A 152 10.49 33.23 27.60
C PRO A 152 10.78 32.28 26.44
N ILE A 153 11.99 31.71 26.41
CA ILE A 153 12.43 30.82 25.33
C ILE A 153 11.76 29.45 25.46
N PHE A 154 11.67 28.89 26.67
CA PHE A 154 10.91 27.65 26.88
C PHE A 154 9.45 27.80 26.49
N THR A 155 8.86 28.94 26.81
CA THR A 155 7.50 29.29 26.40
C THR A 155 7.40 29.35 24.88
N PHE A 156 8.32 30.06 24.22
CA PHE A 156 8.41 30.14 22.76
C PHE A 156 8.50 28.76 22.08
N LEU A 157 9.38 27.89 22.59
CA LEU A 157 9.56 26.52 22.08
C LEU A 157 8.32 25.65 22.35
N THR A 158 7.64 25.86 23.47
CA THR A 158 6.38 25.17 23.79
C THR A 158 5.30 25.57 22.80
N ILE A 159 5.21 26.86 22.42
CA ILE A 159 4.27 27.34 21.41
C ILE A 159 4.59 26.74 20.04
N LEU A 160 5.88 26.71 19.68
CA LEU A 160 6.33 26.05 18.45
C LEU A 160 5.88 24.58 18.41
N ALA A 161 6.07 23.84 19.50
CA ALA A 161 5.62 22.45 19.60
C ALA A 161 4.09 22.31 19.53
N LEU A 162 3.34 23.20 20.21
CA LEU A 162 1.89 23.23 20.18
C LEU A 162 1.31 23.54 18.79
N ALA A 163 2.04 24.31 17.96
CA ALA A 163 1.63 24.62 16.59
C ALA A 163 1.53 23.35 15.70
N PHE A 164 2.42 22.38 15.90
CA PHE A 164 2.41 21.12 15.15
C PHE A 164 1.35 20.12 15.64
N LEU A 165 0.85 20.26 16.86
CA LEU A 165 0.02 19.25 17.52
C LEU A 165 -1.33 18.99 16.81
N PRO A 166 -2.09 19.99 16.29
CA PRO A 166 -3.28 19.74 15.48
C PRO A 166 -2.99 18.94 14.20
N VAL A 167 -1.90 19.24 13.50
CA VAL A 167 -1.51 18.54 12.27
C VAL A 167 -1.05 17.12 12.58
N SER A 168 -0.25 16.93 13.64
CA SER A 168 0.15 15.62 14.14
C SER A 168 -1.04 14.75 14.53
N GLY A 169 -2.03 15.34 15.24
CA GLY A 169 -3.26 14.66 15.62
C GLY A 169 -4.09 14.21 14.41
N ALA A 170 -4.24 15.09 13.41
CA ALA A 170 -4.90 14.78 12.15
C ALA A 170 -4.24 13.61 11.39
N ASN A 171 -2.92 13.67 11.21
CA ASN A 171 -2.15 12.65 10.51
C ASN A 171 -2.20 11.30 11.25
N TYR A 172 -2.12 11.31 12.59
CA TYR A 172 -2.29 10.10 13.41
C TYR A 172 -3.67 9.46 13.21
N LEU A 173 -4.73 10.27 13.23
CA LEU A 173 -6.09 9.80 13.04
C LEU A 173 -6.29 9.19 11.64
N GLN A 174 -5.79 9.87 10.61
CA GLN A 174 -5.84 9.39 9.23
C GLN A 174 -5.09 8.07 9.05
N ALA A 175 -3.83 7.99 9.48
CA ALA A 175 -3.03 6.77 9.39
C ALA A 175 -3.73 5.60 10.09
N ARG A 176 -4.31 5.82 11.28
CA ARG A 176 -5.03 4.79 12.01
C ARG A 176 -6.30 4.33 11.29
N THR A 177 -7.02 5.20 10.58
CA THR A 177 -8.19 4.80 9.79
C THR A 177 -7.82 4.05 8.52
N GLU A 178 -6.78 4.47 7.81
CA GLU A 178 -6.31 3.79 6.59
C GLU A 178 -5.87 2.36 6.89
N LEU A 179 -5.13 2.17 7.99
CA LEU A 179 -4.64 0.85 8.41
C LEU A 179 -5.73 -0.11 8.91
N LYS A 180 -6.88 0.41 9.37
CA LYS A 180 -8.01 -0.46 9.75
C LYS A 180 -8.63 -1.18 8.56
N HIS A 181 -8.45 -0.66 7.35
CA HIS A 181 -9.05 -1.20 6.13
C HIS A 181 -8.05 -2.01 5.30
N ARG A 182 -6.78 -2.03 5.70
CA ARG A 182 -5.74 -2.89 5.11
C ARG A 182 -5.54 -4.10 6.03
N PRO A 183 -6.02 -5.30 5.64
CA PRO A 183 -5.71 -6.51 6.38
C PRO A 183 -4.25 -6.91 6.11
N ASN A 184 -3.51 -7.23 7.18
CA ASN A 184 -2.21 -7.90 7.09
C ASN A 184 -2.37 -9.33 6.56
N GLU A 185 -1.26 -10.02 6.31
CA GLU A 185 -1.19 -11.43 5.88
C GLU A 185 -2.15 -12.37 6.64
N LEU A 186 -2.34 -12.13 7.95
CA LEU A 186 -3.21 -12.89 8.87
C LEU A 186 -4.68 -12.41 8.91
N GLY A 187 -5.12 -11.55 7.98
CA GLY A 187 -6.49 -10.99 7.95
C GLY A 187 -6.81 -9.97 9.06
N LYS A 188 -5.82 -9.59 9.86
CA LYS A 188 -5.95 -8.63 10.98
C LYS A 188 -5.60 -7.21 10.53
N PRO A 189 -6.21 -6.15 11.07
CA PRO A 189 -5.87 -4.77 10.72
C PRO A 189 -4.39 -4.48 11.00
N THR A 190 -3.71 -3.82 10.07
CA THR A 190 -2.29 -3.47 10.19
C THR A 190 -2.05 -2.61 11.43
N LYS A 191 -0.98 -2.92 12.19
CA LYS A 191 -0.56 -2.07 13.31
C LYS A 191 0.07 -0.78 12.80
N LEU A 192 -0.10 0.33 13.54
CA LEU A 192 0.55 1.61 13.23
C LEU A 192 2.06 1.51 13.32
N PHE A 193 2.56 0.93 14.41
CA PHE A 193 3.97 0.64 14.65
C PHE A 193 4.23 -0.83 14.31
N ARG A 194 5.15 -1.04 13.36
CA ARG A 194 5.52 -2.36 12.84
C ARG A 194 6.68 -2.95 13.62
N ASP A 195 6.67 -4.26 13.78
CA ASP A 195 7.70 -5.02 14.50
C ASP A 195 8.74 -5.63 13.54
N ASP A 196 8.49 -5.53 12.22
CA ASP A 196 9.16 -6.28 11.15
C ASP A 196 9.97 -5.42 10.16
N ALA A 197 9.96 -4.09 10.31
CA ALA A 197 10.67 -3.19 9.38
C ALA A 197 12.20 -3.35 9.42
N VAL A 198 12.77 -3.66 10.59
CA VAL A 198 14.22 -3.85 10.77
C VAL A 198 14.47 -5.23 11.36
N SER A 199 15.17 -6.08 10.61
CA SER A 199 15.56 -7.39 11.14
C SER A 199 16.62 -7.24 12.25
N PRO A 200 16.55 -8.03 13.35
CA PRO A 200 17.54 -7.95 14.42
C PRO A 200 18.98 -8.14 13.94
N ALA A 201 19.21 -9.02 12.96
CA ALA A 201 20.53 -9.23 12.38
C ALA A 201 21.04 -7.97 11.65
N SER A 202 20.21 -7.35 10.81
CA SER A 202 20.59 -6.11 10.10
C SER A 202 20.87 -4.95 11.05
N PHE A 203 20.12 -4.85 12.15
CA PHE A 203 20.34 -3.83 13.18
C PHE A 203 21.71 -3.98 13.83
N TRP A 204 22.03 -5.16 14.37
CA TRP A 204 23.30 -5.38 15.06
C TRP A 204 24.51 -5.25 14.14
N ILE A 205 24.42 -5.73 12.90
CA ILE A 205 25.48 -5.56 11.91
C ILE A 205 25.71 -4.07 11.63
N SER A 206 24.65 -3.30 11.38
CA SER A 206 24.75 -1.86 11.13
C SER A 206 25.28 -1.11 12.35
N PHE A 207 24.86 -1.49 13.56
CA PHE A 207 25.32 -0.90 14.81
C PHE A 207 26.83 -1.13 15.03
N ILE A 208 27.30 -2.36 14.82
CA ILE A 208 28.73 -2.70 14.91
C ILE A 208 29.54 -1.91 13.88
N LEU A 209 29.02 -1.80 12.65
CA LEU A 209 29.66 -1.07 11.56
C LEU A 209 29.83 0.43 11.89
N ILE A 210 28.74 1.08 12.30
CA ILE A 210 28.74 2.49 12.70
C ILE A 210 29.66 2.69 13.90
N GLY A 211 29.61 1.79 14.89
CA GLY A 211 30.50 1.80 16.04
C GLY A 211 31.98 1.72 15.64
N ALA A 212 32.32 0.85 14.67
CA ALA A 212 33.68 0.74 14.15
C ALA A 212 34.15 2.02 13.43
N ILE A 213 33.28 2.65 12.62
CA ILE A 213 33.58 3.93 11.96
C ILE A 213 33.84 5.04 12.99
N VAL A 214 33.02 5.13 14.03
CA VAL A 214 33.19 6.12 15.10
C VAL A 214 34.49 5.88 15.87
N LEU A 215 34.82 4.63 16.19
CA LEU A 215 36.08 4.26 16.85
C LEU A 215 37.29 4.63 15.98
N LEU A 216 37.22 4.41 14.67
CA LEU A 216 38.27 4.78 13.72
C LEU A 216 38.45 6.30 13.63
N ALA A 217 37.35 7.06 13.55
CA ALA A 217 37.39 8.51 13.52
C ALA A 217 38.02 9.08 14.80
N ASN A 218 37.68 8.51 15.96
CA ASN A 218 38.26 8.90 17.24
C ASN A 218 39.77 8.59 17.31
N TRP A 219 40.17 7.41 16.84
CA TRP A 219 41.58 7.03 16.77
C TRP A 219 42.40 7.93 15.83
N ALA A 220 41.85 8.24 14.65
CA ALA A 220 42.49 9.13 13.68
C ALA A 220 42.64 10.57 14.22
N ALA A 221 41.66 11.07 14.97
CA ALA A 221 41.74 12.39 15.59
C ALA A 221 42.86 12.51 16.64
N GLY A 222 43.14 11.43 17.38
CA GLY A 222 44.21 11.38 18.38
C GLY A 222 45.62 11.15 17.83
N ALA A 223 45.76 10.74 16.57
CA ALA A 223 47.07 10.41 15.97
C ALA A 223 47.88 11.62 15.46
N LYS A 224 47.30 12.84 15.46
CA LYS A 224 47.90 14.06 14.88
C LYS A 224 49.23 14.47 15.57
N ASP A 225 49.46 14.03 16.81
CA ASP A 225 50.65 14.37 17.61
C ASP A 225 51.77 13.29 17.56
N THR A 226 51.60 12.25 16.75
CA THR A 226 52.61 11.18 16.60
C THR A 226 53.39 11.39 15.29
N GLY A 227 54.71 11.57 15.39
CA GLY A 227 55.57 12.09 14.32
C GLY A 227 55.54 11.38 12.95
N SER A 228 56.21 11.99 11.96
CA SER A 228 56.14 11.71 10.51
C SER A 228 56.32 10.25 10.06
N ALA A 229 56.96 9.38 10.85
CA ALA A 229 57.10 7.96 10.54
C ALA A 229 55.79 7.16 10.76
N LEU A 230 54.88 7.62 11.62
CA LEU A 230 53.60 6.95 11.87
C LEU A 230 52.54 7.33 10.84
N SER A 231 52.68 8.46 10.14
CA SER A 231 51.77 8.96 9.11
C SER A 231 51.56 7.96 7.96
N GLY A 232 52.63 7.38 7.42
CA GLY A 232 52.53 6.38 6.33
C GLY A 232 51.86 5.07 6.75
N VAL A 233 52.15 4.61 7.97
CA VAL A 233 51.53 3.41 8.57
C VAL A 233 50.05 3.67 8.90
N LEU A 234 49.72 4.86 9.38
CA LEU A 234 48.36 5.30 9.65
C LEU A 234 47.52 5.32 8.38
N THR A 235 48.03 5.92 7.29
CA THR A 235 47.32 5.93 6.00
C THR A 235 47.10 4.52 5.45
N PHE A 236 48.08 3.62 5.61
CA PHE A 236 47.95 2.22 5.21
C PHE A 236 46.87 1.48 6.01
N TRP A 237 46.84 1.63 7.34
CA TRP A 237 45.80 0.99 8.17
C TRP A 237 44.42 1.59 7.94
N ILE A 238 44.31 2.90 7.73
CA ILE A 238 43.03 3.54 7.37
C ILE A 238 42.52 2.97 6.04
N THR A 239 43.36 2.91 5.00
CA THR A 239 42.95 2.31 3.71
C THR A 239 42.61 0.83 3.85
N PHE A 240 43.41 0.05 4.59
CA PHE A 240 43.13 -1.37 4.82
C PHE A 240 41.80 -1.58 5.55
N ILE A 241 41.51 -0.79 6.58
CA ILE A 241 40.27 -0.90 7.35
C ILE A 241 39.06 -0.43 6.53
N VAL A 242 39.20 0.63 5.73
CA VAL A 242 38.14 1.05 4.79
C VAL A 242 37.88 -0.04 3.76
N ILE A 243 38.91 -0.66 3.19
CA ILE A 243 38.77 -1.80 2.28
C ILE A 243 38.10 -2.98 3.00
N ALA A 244 38.52 -3.31 4.22
CA ALA A 244 37.92 -4.40 5.01
C ALA A 244 36.44 -4.12 5.35
N LEU A 245 36.09 -2.86 5.65
CA LEU A 245 34.70 -2.41 5.84
C LEU A 245 33.88 -2.56 4.56
N PHE A 246 34.42 -2.15 3.41
CA PHE A 246 33.75 -2.29 2.11
C PHE A 246 33.54 -3.76 1.73
N VAL A 247 34.58 -4.60 1.88
CA VAL A 247 34.48 -6.04 1.66
C VAL A 247 33.45 -6.64 2.62
N GLY A 248 33.50 -6.26 3.91
CA GLY A 248 32.50 -6.65 4.90
C GLY A 248 31.08 -6.32 4.44
N PHE A 249 30.84 -5.08 3.98
CA PHE A 249 29.54 -4.59 3.50
C PHE A 249 29.00 -5.41 2.33
N ILE A 250 29.86 -5.78 1.38
CA ILE A 250 29.48 -6.65 0.25
C ILE A 250 29.00 -8.02 0.75
N PHE A 251 29.65 -8.57 1.79
CA PHE A 251 29.27 -9.87 2.35
C PHE A 251 28.11 -9.80 3.36
N VAL A 252 27.73 -8.62 3.88
CA VAL A 252 26.63 -8.48 4.86
C VAL A 252 25.32 -9.12 4.40
N PRO A 253 24.80 -8.85 3.17
CA PRO A 253 23.57 -9.49 2.71
C PRO A 253 23.69 -11.01 2.54
N HIS A 254 24.90 -11.52 2.24
CA HIS A 254 25.16 -12.95 2.12
C HIS A 254 25.23 -13.64 3.48
N ILE A 255 25.91 -13.02 4.45
CA ILE A 255 25.98 -13.49 5.83
C ILE A 255 24.59 -13.45 6.47
N SER A 256 23.84 -12.36 6.28
CA SER A 256 22.46 -12.24 6.77
C SER A 256 21.56 -13.33 6.20
N ARG A 257 21.57 -13.54 4.87
CA ARG A 257 20.81 -14.63 4.23
C ARG A 257 21.24 -16.01 4.70
N PHE A 258 22.54 -16.23 4.91
CA PHE A 258 23.06 -17.49 5.43
C PHE A 258 22.59 -17.75 6.88
N ILE A 259 22.65 -16.73 7.75
CA ILE A 259 22.19 -16.84 9.14
C ILE A 259 20.67 -17.05 9.19
N ILE A 260 19.90 -16.30 8.40
CA ILE A 260 18.43 -16.45 8.33
C ILE A 260 18.08 -17.84 7.77
N GLY A 261 18.71 -18.29 6.70
CA GLY A 261 18.49 -19.63 6.14
C GLY A 261 18.90 -20.75 7.09
N GLN A 262 19.94 -20.57 7.91
CA GLN A 262 20.27 -21.51 8.98
C GLN A 262 19.25 -21.47 10.12
N LYS A 263 18.72 -20.28 10.44
CA LYS A 263 17.70 -20.10 11.47
C LYS A 263 16.37 -20.69 11.04
N GLU A 264 15.93 -20.51 9.79
CA GLU A 264 14.74 -21.15 9.23
C GLU A 264 14.88 -22.68 9.20
N ARG A 265 16.07 -23.20 8.86
CA ARG A 265 16.36 -24.65 8.95
C ARG A 265 16.32 -25.17 10.38
N ARG A 266 16.79 -24.37 11.35
CA ARG A 266 16.72 -24.69 12.79
C ARG A 266 15.31 -24.53 13.36
N ASP A 267 14.53 -23.55 12.91
CA ASP A 267 13.16 -23.27 13.33
C ASP A 267 12.17 -24.27 12.71
N ALA A 268 12.44 -24.75 11.48
CA ALA A 268 11.78 -25.91 10.89
C ALA A 268 12.06 -27.21 11.68
N GLN A 269 13.24 -27.33 12.30
CA GLN A 269 13.57 -28.40 13.26
C GLN A 269 13.07 -28.11 14.68
N ALA A 270 12.80 -26.86 15.06
CA ALA A 270 12.48 -26.42 16.41
C ALA A 270 11.00 -26.04 16.62
N ARG A 271 10.08 -26.40 15.70
CA ARG A 271 8.61 -26.36 15.94
C ARG A 271 8.15 -27.23 17.14
N VAL A 272 9.06 -27.89 17.86
CA VAL A 272 8.80 -28.65 19.10
C VAL A 272 9.24 -27.93 20.38
N LEU A 273 9.98 -26.81 20.35
CA LEU A 273 10.39 -26.13 21.60
C LEU A 273 10.20 -24.61 21.56
N ALA A 274 9.43 -24.15 22.54
CA ALA A 274 8.98 -22.79 22.77
C ALA A 274 10.11 -21.74 22.85
N ALA A 275 9.75 -20.51 22.44
CA ALA A 275 10.23 -19.23 22.98
C ALA A 275 11.75 -19.10 23.23
N GLY A 276 12.50 -18.75 22.17
CA GLY A 276 13.85 -18.17 22.29
C GLY A 276 13.82 -16.66 22.65
N PRO A 277 14.88 -16.11 23.26
CA PRO A 277 14.79 -15.12 24.33
C PRO A 277 14.58 -13.66 23.85
N PRO A 278 13.88 -12.82 24.64
CA PRO A 278 13.48 -11.46 24.28
C PRO A 278 14.52 -10.31 24.29
N PRO A 279 15.79 -10.39 24.78
CA PRO A 279 16.61 -9.18 24.92
C PRO A 279 17.31 -8.70 23.63
N PHE A 280 17.49 -9.55 22.62
CA PHE A 280 18.22 -9.17 21.38
C PHE A 280 17.34 -8.59 20.27
N SER A 281 16.02 -8.80 20.32
CA SER A 281 15.07 -8.26 19.33
C SER A 281 14.51 -6.89 19.71
N ALA A 282 14.49 -6.56 21.01
CA ALA A 282 13.90 -5.31 21.51
C ALA A 282 14.50 -4.02 20.89
N PRO A 283 15.82 -3.90 20.64
CA PRO A 283 16.37 -2.72 19.96
C PRO A 283 15.91 -2.62 18.50
N ALA A 284 15.76 -3.77 17.82
CA ALA A 284 15.30 -3.82 16.45
C ALA A 284 13.79 -3.53 16.32
N THR A 285 12.98 -3.97 17.27
CA THR A 285 11.55 -3.60 17.32
C THR A 285 11.40 -2.11 17.63
N LEU A 286 12.22 -1.54 18.52
CA LEU A 286 12.25 -0.09 18.76
C LEU A 286 12.63 0.69 17.49
N ALA A 287 13.68 0.25 16.78
CA ALA A 287 14.08 0.85 15.50
C ALA A 287 12.95 0.76 14.46
N SER A 288 12.23 -0.36 14.41
CA SER A 288 11.07 -0.56 13.52
C SER A 288 9.89 0.35 13.88
N TRP A 289 9.66 0.59 15.18
CA TRP A 289 8.65 1.55 15.66
C TRP A 289 9.03 2.98 15.31
N MET A 290 10.30 3.35 15.50
CA MET A 290 10.81 4.66 15.11
C MET A 290 10.67 4.88 13.61
N ASP A 291 11.03 3.89 12.78
CA ASP A 291 10.89 3.98 11.33
C ASP A 291 9.41 4.12 10.92
N SER A 292 8.52 3.33 11.52
CA SER A 292 7.07 3.45 11.31
C SER A 292 6.55 4.84 11.71
N GLY A 293 7.05 5.41 12.81
CA GLY A 293 6.70 6.76 13.26
C GLY A 293 7.20 7.84 12.30
N LEU A 294 8.45 7.72 11.82
CA LEU A 294 9.03 8.63 10.83
C LEU A 294 8.20 8.63 9.54
N VAL A 295 7.86 7.46 9.03
CA VAL A 295 7.16 7.28 7.76
C VAL A 295 5.69 7.71 7.83
N ARG A 296 4.98 7.32 8.89
CA ARG A 296 3.52 7.48 8.97
C ARG A 296 3.07 8.73 9.71
N LEU A 297 3.88 9.26 10.61
CA LEU A 297 3.52 10.44 11.43
C LEU A 297 4.36 11.66 11.06
N VAL A 298 5.68 11.52 10.99
CA VAL A 298 6.58 12.66 10.76
C VAL A 298 6.57 13.13 9.32
N ALA A 299 6.74 12.23 8.35
CA ALA A 299 6.81 12.61 6.94
C ALA A 299 5.57 13.41 6.47
N PRO A 300 4.33 13.06 6.86
CA PRO A 300 3.15 13.90 6.60
C PRO A 300 3.21 15.33 7.15
N LEU A 301 3.94 15.59 8.25
CA LEU A 301 4.03 16.94 8.85
C LEU A 301 4.73 17.94 7.95
N SER A 302 5.54 17.48 7.00
CA SER A 302 6.14 18.34 5.96
C SER A 302 5.12 18.85 4.92
N GLY A 303 3.90 18.28 4.90
CA GLY A 303 2.89 18.60 3.90
C GLY A 303 3.08 17.85 2.57
N ALA A 304 4.18 17.12 2.37
CA ALA A 304 4.46 16.40 1.12
C ALA A 304 3.41 15.34 0.74
N THR A 305 2.67 14.83 1.71
CA THR A 305 1.66 13.79 1.48
C THR A 305 0.27 14.34 1.15
N GLN A 306 0.13 15.67 1.10
CA GLN A 306 -1.11 16.32 0.70
C GLN A 306 -1.13 16.43 -0.82
N LYS A 307 -2.19 15.92 -1.46
CA LYS A 307 -2.38 16.08 -2.92
C LYS A 307 -2.39 17.57 -3.28
N GLY A 308 -2.03 17.98 -4.50
CA GLY A 308 -2.16 19.37 -4.99
C GLY A 308 -0.82 20.07 -5.23
N VAL A 309 -0.36 20.87 -4.26
CA VAL A 309 0.93 21.59 -4.35
C VAL A 309 1.87 21.19 -3.20
N PRO A 310 2.23 19.89 -3.08
CA PRO A 310 3.03 19.35 -1.98
C PRO A 310 4.40 20.03 -1.84
N HIS A 311 5.11 20.24 -2.96
CA HIS A 311 6.37 20.98 -3.01
C HIS A 311 6.32 22.34 -2.29
N LEU A 312 5.27 23.14 -2.58
CA LEU A 312 5.11 24.46 -1.99
C LEU A 312 4.88 24.36 -0.47
N LEU A 313 4.12 23.36 0.00
CA LEU A 313 3.91 23.15 1.43
C LEU A 313 5.22 22.81 2.14
N VAL A 314 6.06 21.95 1.55
CA VAL A 314 7.38 21.61 2.09
C VAL A 314 8.24 22.87 2.21
N VAL A 315 8.32 23.69 1.16
CA VAL A 315 9.08 24.95 1.20
C VAL A 315 8.53 25.90 2.27
N LEU A 316 7.21 26.10 2.32
CA LEU A 316 6.57 27.04 3.24
C LEU A 316 6.65 26.64 4.71
N ILE A 317 6.91 25.36 5.02
CA ILE A 317 7.15 24.87 6.38
C ILE A 317 8.63 24.92 6.72
N MET A 318 9.50 24.52 5.79
CA MET A 318 10.95 24.47 6.00
C MET A 318 11.57 25.87 6.11
N LEU A 319 11.11 26.84 5.33
CA LEU A 319 11.63 28.22 5.36
C LEU A 319 11.49 28.87 6.76
N PRO A 320 10.29 28.94 7.38
CA PRO A 320 10.15 29.42 8.75
C PRO A 320 11.01 28.67 9.77
N LEU A 321 11.15 27.34 9.66
CA LEU A 321 11.99 26.55 10.57
C LEU A 321 13.47 26.91 10.44
N THR A 322 13.98 27.09 9.21
CA THR A 322 15.36 27.55 8.99
C THR A 322 15.57 28.97 9.51
N ALA A 323 14.60 29.86 9.29
CA ALA A 323 14.65 31.26 9.73
C ALA A 323 14.61 31.37 11.27
N LEU A 324 13.78 30.57 11.94
CA LEU A 324 13.75 30.44 13.41
C LEU A 324 15.06 29.84 13.95
N GLY A 325 15.59 28.83 13.27
CA GLY A 325 16.88 28.22 13.61
C GLY A 325 18.05 29.20 13.55
N PHE A 326 17.94 30.26 12.74
CA PHE A 326 18.92 31.34 12.70
C PHE A 326 18.64 32.45 13.72
N ALA A 327 17.37 32.85 13.90
CA ALA A 327 17.01 34.01 14.70
C ALA A 327 17.11 33.79 16.23
N LEU A 328 16.89 32.57 16.71
CA LEU A 328 16.89 32.27 18.15
C LEU A 328 18.30 32.27 18.75
N ALA A 329 18.37 32.71 20.02
CA ALA A 329 19.59 32.68 20.81
C ALA A 329 20.18 31.25 20.87
N THR A 330 21.51 31.16 20.75
CA THR A 330 22.21 29.88 20.83
C THR A 330 22.15 29.30 22.24
N PRO A 331 21.86 28.00 22.45
CA PRO A 331 21.68 26.92 21.47
C PRO A 331 20.22 26.63 21.05
N TRP A 332 19.27 27.46 21.46
CA TRP A 332 17.84 27.15 21.34
C TRP A 332 17.32 27.10 19.89
N GLY A 333 18.04 27.73 18.96
CA GLY A 333 17.82 27.56 17.52
C GLY A 333 18.03 26.13 17.01
N LEU A 334 18.71 25.25 17.77
CA LEU A 334 18.82 23.82 17.42
C LEU A 334 17.47 23.10 17.40
N VAL A 335 16.48 23.54 18.19
CA VAL A 335 15.18 22.87 18.25
C VAL A 335 14.42 22.94 16.91
N PRO A 336 14.15 24.13 16.31
CA PRO A 336 13.52 24.19 15.00
C PRO A 336 14.37 23.54 13.89
N ILE A 337 15.70 23.60 13.97
CA ILE A 337 16.61 22.90 13.04
C ILE A 337 16.44 21.38 13.15
N ALA A 338 16.39 20.84 14.37
CA ALA A 338 16.19 19.43 14.62
C ALA A 338 14.83 18.96 14.11
N ILE A 339 13.77 19.75 14.29
CA ILE A 339 12.45 19.47 13.69
C ILE A 339 12.57 19.40 12.16
N GLY A 340 13.23 20.38 11.53
CA GLY A 340 13.49 20.38 10.08
C GLY A 340 14.25 19.15 9.61
N MET A 341 15.34 18.78 10.29
CA MET A 341 16.11 17.56 9.97
C MET A 341 15.27 16.29 10.13
N LEU A 342 14.43 16.22 11.17
CA LEU A 342 13.52 15.09 11.42
C LEU A 342 12.49 14.96 10.30
N LEU A 343 11.94 16.07 9.80
CA LEU A 343 11.04 16.09 8.63
C LEU A 343 11.74 15.57 7.37
N VAL A 344 12.97 16.00 7.10
CA VAL A 344 13.77 15.53 5.95
C VAL A 344 14.06 14.03 6.06
N ALA A 345 14.47 13.56 7.23
CA ALA A 345 14.71 12.14 7.47
C ALA A 345 13.42 11.31 7.29
N GLY A 346 12.28 11.81 7.80
CA GLY A 346 10.98 11.19 7.60
C GLY A 346 10.57 11.10 6.14
N LEU A 347 10.76 12.18 5.37
CA LEU A 347 10.50 12.21 3.92
C LEU A 347 11.32 11.17 3.17
N GLY A 348 12.64 11.13 3.44
CA GLY A 348 13.53 10.15 2.82
C GLY A 348 13.13 8.71 3.13
N ARG A 349 12.79 8.41 4.39
CA ARG A 349 12.33 7.08 4.79
C ARG A 349 10.99 6.70 4.16
N ARG A 350 10.06 7.65 4.06
CA ARG A 350 8.76 7.41 3.42
C ARG A 350 8.92 7.18 1.92
N TRP A 351 9.78 7.93 1.24
CA TRP A 351 10.09 7.70 -0.16
C TRP A 351 10.68 6.30 -0.40
N ALA A 352 11.60 5.86 0.46
CA ALA A 352 12.16 4.51 0.37
C ALA A 352 11.09 3.40 0.49
N TRP A 353 10.13 3.55 1.40
CA TRP A 353 9.03 2.58 1.52
C TRP A 353 8.09 2.59 0.31
N VAL A 354 7.80 3.77 -0.27
CA VAL A 354 6.99 3.87 -1.50
C VAL A 354 7.71 3.18 -2.66
N GLU A 355 9.03 3.29 -2.73
CA GLU A 355 9.83 2.65 -3.77
C GLU A 355 9.90 1.12 -3.60
N GLU A 356 9.98 0.62 -2.35
CA GLU A 356 9.87 -0.81 -2.04
C GLU A 356 8.48 -1.37 -2.38
N ASP A 357 7.41 -0.64 -2.03
CA ASP A 357 6.04 -0.98 -2.40
C ASP A 357 5.90 -1.01 -3.94
N ARG A 358 6.54 -0.09 -4.66
CA ARG A 358 6.51 -0.01 -6.13
C ARG A 358 7.16 -1.22 -6.78
N GLU A 359 8.31 -1.65 -6.28
CA GLU A 359 8.94 -2.89 -6.72
C GLU A 359 8.04 -4.11 -6.44
N THR A 360 7.42 -4.15 -5.26
CA THR A 360 6.52 -5.23 -4.87
C THR A 360 5.28 -5.28 -5.77
N ALA A 361 4.64 -4.14 -6.03
CA ALA A 361 3.51 -4.04 -6.94
C ALA A 361 3.86 -4.44 -8.37
N SER A 362 5.06 -4.09 -8.86
CA SER A 362 5.52 -4.50 -10.19
C SER A 362 5.72 -6.02 -10.29
N ARG A 363 6.09 -6.70 -9.19
CA ARG A 363 6.25 -8.15 -9.15
C ARG A 363 4.93 -8.89 -8.97
N LEU A 364 4.04 -8.35 -8.14
CA LEU A 364 2.72 -8.93 -7.86
C LEU A 364 1.65 -8.60 -8.91
N LEU A 365 1.92 -7.62 -9.78
CA LEU A 365 0.97 -7.06 -10.74
C LEU A 365 -0.32 -6.57 -10.08
N LYS A 366 -0.21 -6.06 -8.85
CA LYS A 366 -1.33 -5.55 -8.03
C LYS A 366 -0.89 -4.36 -7.21
N THR A 367 -1.79 -3.38 -7.06
CA THR A 367 -1.55 -2.16 -6.29
C THR A 367 -2.19 -2.14 -4.90
N ASP A 368 -2.99 -3.16 -4.57
CA ASP A 368 -3.72 -3.33 -3.31
C ASP A 368 -3.35 -4.61 -2.55
N ALA A 369 -2.24 -5.24 -2.93
CA ALA A 369 -1.72 -6.44 -2.30
C ALA A 369 -1.41 -6.23 -0.81
N ARG A 370 -1.44 -7.32 -0.01
CA ARG A 370 -1.26 -7.27 1.45
C ARG A 370 0.15 -6.86 1.86
N GLU A 371 1.11 -7.07 0.97
CA GLU A 371 2.52 -6.73 1.08
C GLU A 371 2.79 -5.23 0.87
N ILE A 372 1.79 -4.45 0.42
CA ILE A 372 1.92 -3.02 0.14
C ILE A 372 1.62 -2.21 1.40
N HIS A 373 2.60 -1.44 1.87
CA HIS A 373 2.59 -0.85 3.21
C HIS A 373 2.00 0.55 3.27
N ILE A 374 2.29 1.39 2.27
CA ILE A 374 1.87 2.79 2.14
C ILE A 374 0.94 2.94 0.95
N GLY A 375 1.27 2.34 -0.20
CA GLY A 375 0.55 2.50 -1.46
C GLY A 375 1.01 3.72 -2.27
N PHE A 376 0.32 3.97 -3.40
CA PHE A 376 0.82 4.82 -4.50
C PHE A 376 0.12 6.17 -4.63
N ASP A 377 -0.53 6.66 -3.58
CA ASP A 377 -1.30 7.91 -3.63
C ASP A 377 -0.46 9.17 -3.84
N ASN A 378 0.85 9.13 -3.52
CA ASN A 378 1.78 10.24 -3.69
C ASN A 378 3.14 9.69 -4.16
N ASP A 379 3.64 10.19 -5.30
CA ASP A 379 5.07 10.10 -5.63
C ASP A 379 5.80 11.17 -4.82
N LEU A 380 6.67 10.74 -3.90
CA LEU A 380 7.38 11.62 -2.96
C LEU A 380 8.81 11.93 -3.39
N LYS A 381 9.20 11.52 -4.60
CA LYS A 381 10.57 11.65 -5.11
C LYS A 381 11.03 13.10 -5.05
N ASP A 382 10.27 14.02 -5.64
CA ASP A 382 10.69 15.40 -5.79
C ASP A 382 10.62 16.17 -4.45
N GLU A 383 9.67 15.84 -3.58
CA GLU A 383 9.58 16.37 -2.21
C GLU A 383 10.71 15.88 -1.30
N ALA A 384 11.12 14.62 -1.43
CA ALA A 384 12.26 14.07 -0.69
C ALA A 384 13.57 14.73 -1.14
N LEU A 385 13.77 14.90 -2.46
CA LEU A 385 14.91 15.63 -3.01
C LEU A 385 14.95 17.10 -2.55
N LEU A 386 13.79 17.76 -2.55
CA LEU A 386 13.65 19.10 -1.99
C LEU A 386 13.98 19.14 -0.50
N GLY A 387 13.53 18.15 0.29
CA GLY A 387 13.90 17.99 1.69
C GLY A 387 15.42 17.87 1.87
N TYR A 388 16.07 17.03 1.06
CA TYR A 388 17.53 16.90 1.08
C TYR A 388 18.24 18.21 0.68
N ALA A 389 17.68 19.00 -0.24
CA ALA A 389 18.22 20.30 -0.58
C ALA A 389 18.24 21.26 0.63
N PHE A 390 17.27 21.17 1.54
CA PHE A 390 17.28 21.95 2.78
C PHE A 390 18.39 21.55 3.75
N LEU A 391 18.99 20.35 3.64
CA LEU A 391 20.15 19.99 4.47
C LEU A 391 21.36 20.88 4.21
N PHE A 392 21.53 21.41 2.99
CA PHE A 392 22.59 22.37 2.67
C PHE A 392 22.46 23.69 3.45
N VAL A 393 21.28 23.98 4.01
CA VAL A 393 21.03 25.16 4.85
C VAL A 393 20.99 24.77 6.32
N LEU A 394 20.28 23.68 6.66
CA LEU A 394 20.09 23.23 8.04
C LEU A 394 21.39 22.78 8.71
N VAL A 395 22.29 22.13 7.98
CA VAL A 395 23.56 21.63 8.51
C VAL A 395 24.52 22.76 8.90
N PRO A 396 24.84 23.73 8.04
CA PRO A 396 25.61 24.91 8.44
C PRO A 396 24.97 25.66 9.62
N LEU A 397 23.64 25.81 9.62
CA LEU A 397 22.93 26.46 10.72
C LEU A 397 23.05 25.68 12.04
N SER A 398 23.07 24.35 11.99
CA SER A 398 23.30 23.52 13.18
C SER A 398 24.70 23.73 13.76
N LEU A 399 25.72 23.84 12.89
CA LEU A 399 27.10 24.11 13.31
C LEU A 399 27.23 25.52 13.90
N HIS A 400 26.55 26.51 13.31
CA HIS A 400 26.46 27.87 13.85
C HIS A 400 25.89 27.87 15.28
N GLN A 401 24.77 27.20 15.50
CA GLN A 401 24.11 27.11 16.80
C GLN A 401 24.96 26.34 17.83
N LEU A 402 25.66 25.28 17.39
CA LEU A 402 26.60 24.52 18.24
C LEU A 402 27.84 25.34 18.61
N TRP A 403 28.34 26.18 17.71
CA TRP A 403 29.45 27.09 18.01
C TRP A 403 29.08 28.12 19.08
N GLY A 404 27.85 28.64 19.04
CA GLY A 404 27.36 29.54 20.11
C GLY A 404 27.29 28.86 21.48
N TRP A 405 27.08 27.54 21.53
CA TRP A 405 27.11 26.74 22.76
C TRP A 405 28.54 26.41 23.22
N GLN A 406 29.39 25.96 22.30
CA GLN A 406 30.78 25.57 22.54
C GLN A 406 31.72 26.43 21.68
N ARG A 407 32.02 27.64 22.17
CA ARG A 407 32.85 28.62 21.45
C ARG A 407 34.27 28.11 21.18
N ASP A 408 34.78 27.19 21.98
CA ASP A 408 36.12 26.61 21.82
C ASP A 408 36.22 25.58 20.67
N ALA A 409 35.09 25.19 20.07
CA ALA A 409 35.07 24.20 18.99
C ALA A 409 35.47 24.77 17.62
N PHE A 410 35.20 26.06 17.37
CA PHE A 410 35.50 26.73 16.10
C PHE A 410 36.06 28.14 16.35
N VAL A 411 37.02 28.55 15.52
CA VAL A 411 37.72 29.83 15.63
C VAL A 411 37.55 30.61 14.31
N PRO A 412 37.23 31.92 14.35
CA PRO A 412 37.23 32.75 13.16
C PRO A 412 38.67 32.97 12.67
N VAL A 413 38.88 32.93 11.35
CA VAL A 413 40.21 33.15 10.75
C VAL A 413 40.58 34.63 10.84
N GLU A 414 41.82 34.93 11.24
CA GLU A 414 42.31 36.32 11.36
C GLU A 414 42.17 37.07 10.03
N GLY A 415 41.50 38.23 10.06
CA GLY A 415 41.28 39.08 8.89
C GLY A 415 40.11 38.68 7.97
N ALA A 416 39.34 37.64 8.31
CA ALA A 416 38.12 37.29 7.58
C ALA A 416 36.93 38.17 8.00
N ASP A 417 36.12 38.60 7.02
CA ASP A 417 34.87 39.32 7.30
C ASP A 417 33.78 38.34 7.76
N VAL A 418 33.48 38.35 9.06
CA VAL A 418 32.42 37.55 9.68
C VAL A 418 31.17 38.41 9.98
N SER A 419 31.04 39.58 9.33
CA SER A 419 29.92 40.51 9.58
C SER A 419 28.54 39.89 9.36
N ASN A 420 28.42 38.96 8.40
CA ASN A 420 27.22 38.16 8.19
C ASN A 420 27.46 36.70 8.59
N ALA A 421 27.07 36.34 9.82
CA ALA A 421 27.22 34.99 10.36
C ALA A 421 26.60 33.90 9.47
N PHE A 422 25.44 34.16 8.85
CA PHE A 422 24.78 33.20 7.97
C PHE A 422 25.65 32.85 6.76
N VAL A 423 26.17 33.87 6.07
CA VAL A 423 27.03 33.70 4.89
C VAL A 423 28.36 33.07 5.27
N ALA A 424 28.93 33.45 6.42
CA ALA A 424 30.19 32.88 6.88
C ALA A 424 30.09 31.37 7.13
N TRP A 425 29.02 30.92 7.80
CA TRP A 425 28.80 29.49 8.07
C TRP A 425 28.45 28.69 6.81
N LEU A 426 27.67 29.27 5.90
CA LEU A 426 27.39 28.66 4.60
C LEU A 426 28.67 28.55 3.74
N SER A 427 29.53 29.57 3.75
CA SER A 427 30.81 29.58 3.05
C SER A 427 31.79 28.56 3.65
N PHE A 428 31.84 28.43 4.98
CA PHE A 428 32.65 27.41 5.65
C PHE A 428 32.21 26.01 5.22
N PHE A 429 30.92 25.69 5.37
CA PHE A 429 30.39 24.39 5.02
C PHE A 429 30.51 24.10 3.52
N GLY A 430 30.27 25.10 2.67
CA GLY A 430 30.43 25.00 1.22
C GLY A 430 31.87 24.66 0.82
N ALA A 431 32.87 25.26 1.47
CA ALA A 431 34.27 24.93 1.25
C ALA A 431 34.65 23.52 1.75
N GLU A 432 34.08 23.06 2.86
CA GLU A 432 34.29 21.68 3.34
C GLU A 432 33.58 20.64 2.46
N LEU A 433 32.45 20.98 1.87
CA LEU A 433 31.71 20.13 0.93
C LEU A 433 32.37 20.08 -0.46
N ALA A 434 32.97 21.18 -0.91
CA ALA A 434 33.70 21.23 -2.18
C ALA A 434 34.88 20.23 -2.23
N LYS A 435 35.55 20.00 -1.09
CA LYS A 435 36.59 18.96 -0.90
C LYS A 435 36.08 17.52 -0.88
N ALA A 436 34.77 17.34 -0.88
CA ALA A 436 34.14 16.07 -0.55
C ALA A 436 33.45 15.45 -1.74
N VAL A 437 32.75 16.28 -2.50
CA VAL A 437 31.96 15.84 -3.63
C VAL A 437 32.91 15.53 -4.80
N PRO A 438 32.97 14.28 -5.30
CA PRO A 438 33.92 13.89 -6.36
C PRO A 438 33.84 14.76 -7.61
N PHE A 439 32.67 15.33 -7.91
CA PHE A 439 32.45 16.22 -9.05
C PHE A 439 32.84 17.68 -8.81
N VAL A 440 33.09 18.08 -7.57
CA VAL A 440 33.48 19.45 -7.17
C VAL A 440 34.94 19.49 -6.71
N ASP A 441 35.50 18.34 -6.33
CA ASP A 441 36.87 18.14 -5.86
C ASP A 441 37.96 18.53 -6.89
N TRP A 442 37.58 18.85 -8.13
CA TRP A 442 38.48 19.49 -9.08
C TRP A 442 39.03 20.82 -8.56
N TRP A 443 38.32 21.54 -7.68
CA TRP A 443 38.80 22.82 -7.15
C TRP A 443 40.17 22.69 -6.46
N GLU A 444 40.44 21.57 -5.77
CA GLU A 444 41.73 21.27 -5.15
C GLU A 444 42.79 20.94 -6.22
N ILE A 445 42.40 20.21 -7.27
CA ILE A 445 43.25 19.94 -8.44
C ILE A 445 43.69 21.23 -9.14
N TYR A 446 42.78 22.20 -9.23
CA TYR A 446 43.05 23.53 -9.81
C TYR A 446 43.62 24.54 -8.80
N GLN A 447 43.94 24.13 -7.57
CA GLN A 447 44.52 24.97 -6.51
C GLN A 447 43.75 26.28 -6.28
N VAL A 448 42.42 26.25 -6.41
CA VAL A 448 41.59 27.42 -6.12
C VAL A 448 41.64 27.68 -4.62
N ASP A 449 42.13 28.82 -4.16
CA ASP A 449 42.25 29.10 -2.71
C ASP A 449 40.91 29.57 -2.12
N LEU A 450 40.12 28.63 -1.59
CA LEU A 450 38.87 28.94 -0.87
C LEU A 450 39.21 29.43 0.53
N LYS A 451 39.36 30.75 0.70
CA LYS A 451 39.49 31.39 2.01
C LYS A 451 38.25 31.09 2.85
N ARG A 452 38.41 30.27 3.90
CA ARG A 452 37.35 29.93 4.84
C ARG A 452 37.31 30.98 5.96
N PRO A 453 36.14 31.57 6.28
CA PRO A 453 36.03 32.57 7.33
C PRO A 453 36.08 31.96 8.75
N ILE A 454 35.85 30.66 8.87
CA ILE A 454 35.76 29.91 10.13
C ILE A 454 36.54 28.61 9.97
N GLU A 455 37.25 28.18 11.00
CA GLU A 455 37.98 26.91 11.02
C GLU A 455 37.76 26.13 12.33
N PRO A 456 37.79 24.79 12.31
CA PRO A 456 37.72 23.99 13.53
C PRO A 456 38.97 24.22 14.38
N SER A 457 38.77 24.43 15.69
CA SER A 457 39.87 24.69 16.63
C SER A 457 40.92 23.58 16.62
N GLU A 458 42.20 23.96 16.61
CA GLU A 458 43.29 22.99 16.64
C GLU A 458 43.30 22.17 17.94
N ASN A 459 42.96 22.84 19.05
CA ASN A 459 43.03 22.33 20.42
C ASN A 459 41.75 21.58 20.87
N ASN A 460 40.69 21.59 20.06
CA ASN A 460 39.43 20.93 20.40
C ASN A 460 39.00 19.92 19.32
N ALA A 461 39.05 18.63 19.67
CA ALA A 461 38.66 17.56 18.76
C ALA A 461 37.17 17.62 18.35
N LEU A 462 36.33 18.26 19.16
CA LEU A 462 34.89 18.33 18.93
C LEU A 462 34.54 19.06 17.62
N GLY A 463 35.20 20.16 17.30
CA GLY A 463 34.99 20.89 16.03
C GLY A 463 35.32 20.03 14.81
N LYS A 464 36.38 19.22 14.91
CA LYS A 464 36.79 18.26 13.87
C LYS A 464 35.75 17.14 13.72
N HIS A 465 35.27 16.57 14.82
CA HIS A 465 34.22 15.53 14.79
C HIS A 465 32.88 16.04 14.27
N LEU A 466 32.47 17.26 14.63
CA LEU A 466 31.23 17.87 14.10
C LEU A 466 31.34 18.17 12.61
N THR A 467 32.50 18.65 12.15
CA THR A 467 32.77 18.87 10.71
C THR A 467 32.75 17.55 9.95
N PHE A 468 33.37 16.50 10.51
CA PHE A 468 33.33 15.17 9.92
C PHE A 468 31.91 14.59 9.86
N LEU A 469 31.14 14.67 10.96
CA LEU A 469 29.78 14.13 11.05
C LEU A 469 28.83 14.84 10.09
N SER A 470 28.89 16.18 10.03
CA SER A 470 28.08 16.99 9.12
C SER A 470 28.37 16.66 7.66
N ARG A 471 29.65 16.51 7.31
CA ARG A 471 30.09 16.06 5.99
C ARG A 471 29.59 14.64 5.67
N ALA A 472 29.87 13.67 6.54
CA ALA A 472 29.45 12.29 6.33
C ALA A 472 27.93 12.17 6.13
N MET A 473 27.14 12.93 6.90
CA MET A 473 25.69 12.95 6.76
C MET A 473 25.24 13.46 5.39
N VAL A 474 25.75 14.61 4.95
CA VAL A 474 25.35 15.20 3.65
C VAL A 474 25.88 14.39 2.47
N ASP A 475 27.13 13.93 2.54
CA ASP A 475 27.73 13.09 1.50
C ASP A 475 26.94 11.79 1.29
N LEU A 476 26.59 11.10 2.37
CA LEU A 476 25.78 9.87 2.31
C LEU A 476 24.40 10.14 1.72
N VAL A 477 23.74 11.23 2.13
CA VAL A 477 22.42 11.58 1.62
C VAL A 477 22.47 11.94 0.14
N ILE A 478 23.45 12.74 -0.31
CA ILE A 478 23.61 13.11 -1.73
C ILE A 478 23.89 11.86 -2.57
N MET A 479 24.84 11.01 -2.15
CA MET A 479 25.16 9.79 -2.88
C MET A 479 23.96 8.84 -2.96
N ALA A 480 23.25 8.63 -1.84
CA ALA A 480 22.05 7.80 -1.82
C ALA A 480 20.96 8.35 -2.74
N ALA A 481 20.67 9.65 -2.66
CA ALA A 481 19.66 10.30 -3.49
C ALA A 481 20.03 10.25 -4.98
N LEU A 482 21.30 10.47 -5.33
CA LEU A 482 21.79 10.42 -6.70
C LEU A 482 21.70 9.00 -7.28
N PHE A 483 22.20 7.98 -6.56
CA PHE A 483 22.12 6.60 -7.02
C PHE A 483 20.67 6.13 -7.16
N GLN A 484 19.81 6.52 -6.23
CA GLN A 484 18.38 6.20 -6.31
C GLN A 484 17.72 6.91 -7.50
N ALA A 485 18.00 8.19 -7.74
CA ALA A 485 17.48 8.92 -8.89
C ALA A 485 17.95 8.33 -10.23
N ILE A 486 19.24 7.96 -10.34
CA ILE A 486 19.79 7.27 -11.52
C ILE A 486 19.14 5.90 -11.67
N GLY A 487 18.97 5.14 -10.58
CA GLY A 487 18.32 3.84 -10.59
C GLY A 487 16.89 3.90 -11.11
N ILE A 488 16.08 4.86 -10.63
CA ILE A 488 14.71 5.09 -11.11
C ILE A 488 14.73 5.47 -12.60
N TRP A 489 15.61 6.38 -13.02
CA TRP A 489 15.71 6.79 -14.42
C TRP A 489 16.08 5.61 -15.35
N GLN A 490 17.08 4.81 -14.96
CA GLN A 490 17.49 3.63 -15.72
C GLN A 490 16.38 2.59 -15.77
N ARG A 491 15.69 2.33 -14.65
CA ARG A 491 14.58 1.38 -14.61
C ARG A 491 13.42 1.84 -15.47
N ASN A 492 13.01 3.11 -15.36
CA ASN A 492 11.92 3.67 -16.16
C ASN A 492 12.22 3.56 -17.66
N ARG A 493 13.43 3.95 -18.06
CA ARG A 493 13.90 3.82 -19.45
C ARG A 493 13.92 2.37 -19.90
N THR A 494 14.31 1.45 -19.03
CA THR A 494 14.36 0.02 -19.33
C THR A 494 12.95 -0.54 -19.50
N GLN A 495 12.01 -0.23 -18.61
CA GLN A 495 10.61 -0.63 -18.74
C GLN A 495 9.98 -0.08 -20.02
N GLN A 496 10.15 1.20 -20.33
CA GLN A 496 9.66 1.78 -21.58
C GLN A 496 10.22 1.06 -22.81
N ARG A 497 11.52 0.77 -22.82
CA ARG A 497 12.15 0.00 -23.91
C ARG A 497 11.63 -1.43 -24.01
N LEU A 498 11.43 -2.11 -22.87
CA LEU A 498 10.92 -3.47 -22.81
C LEU A 498 9.45 -3.53 -23.25
N TYR A 499 8.66 -2.51 -22.92
CA TYR A 499 7.29 -2.39 -23.42
C TYR A 499 7.33 -2.14 -24.92
N ASP A 500 8.10 -1.14 -25.37
CA ASP A 500 8.20 -0.83 -26.79
C ASP A 500 8.73 -2.03 -27.59
N SER A 501 9.60 -2.88 -27.04
CA SER A 501 10.09 -4.11 -27.70
C SER A 501 9.10 -5.29 -27.64
N GLY A 502 7.96 -5.14 -26.98
CA GLY A 502 6.95 -6.19 -26.81
C GLY A 502 7.24 -7.17 -25.66
N GLN A 503 8.34 -7.04 -24.92
CA GLN A 503 8.73 -8.04 -23.91
C GLN A 503 7.88 -7.99 -22.64
N ILE A 504 7.45 -6.80 -22.21
CA ILE A 504 6.56 -6.62 -21.05
C ILE A 504 5.25 -5.98 -21.48
N ASP A 505 4.15 -6.33 -20.82
CA ASP A 505 2.79 -5.85 -21.06
C ASP A 505 2.27 -4.95 -19.93
N VAL A 506 3.16 -4.50 -19.03
CA VAL A 506 2.80 -3.80 -17.80
C VAL A 506 3.92 -2.86 -17.36
N PHE A 507 3.52 -1.67 -16.90
CA PHE A 507 4.38 -0.70 -16.25
C PHE A 507 4.25 -0.74 -14.73
N ASP A 508 5.23 -0.17 -14.03
CA ASP A 508 5.03 0.12 -12.62
C ASP A 508 3.93 1.20 -12.41
N PRO A 509 3.30 1.28 -11.22
CA PRO A 509 2.11 2.10 -11.01
C PRO A 509 2.25 3.59 -11.38
N PHE A 510 3.43 4.19 -11.17
CA PHE A 510 3.64 5.60 -11.51
C PHE A 510 3.86 5.83 -13.01
N LEU A 511 4.64 4.95 -13.66
CA LEU A 511 4.78 5.00 -15.11
C LEU A 511 3.49 4.66 -15.85
N GLU A 512 2.66 3.81 -15.26
CA GLU A 512 1.34 3.44 -15.77
C GLU A 512 0.39 4.64 -15.77
N GLU A 513 0.27 5.36 -14.64
CA GLU A 513 -0.52 6.60 -14.54
C GLU A 513 -0.04 7.63 -15.57
N GLN A 514 1.28 7.82 -15.71
CA GLN A 514 1.87 8.71 -16.72
C GLN A 514 1.54 8.25 -18.15
N PHE A 515 1.69 6.95 -18.44
CA PHE A 515 1.48 6.38 -19.77
C PHE A 515 0.05 6.61 -20.28
N PHE A 516 -0.96 6.34 -19.46
CA PHE A 516 -2.36 6.54 -19.84
C PHE A 516 -2.77 8.02 -19.82
N SER A 517 -2.33 8.80 -18.82
CA SER A 517 -2.71 10.22 -18.70
C SER A 517 -2.12 11.09 -19.81
N GLU A 518 -0.90 10.81 -20.27
CA GLU A 518 -0.27 11.45 -21.43
C GLU A 518 -0.81 10.91 -22.76
N GLY A 519 -1.22 9.63 -22.79
CA GLY A 519 -1.77 8.96 -23.96
C GLY A 519 -3.14 9.49 -24.38
N ILE A 520 -3.93 10.01 -23.44
CA ILE A 520 -5.32 10.42 -23.61
C ILE A 520 -5.47 11.95 -23.64
N GLN A 521 -6.14 12.44 -24.67
CA GLN A 521 -6.49 13.84 -24.86
C GLN A 521 -7.96 14.07 -24.51
N SER A 522 -8.26 15.25 -23.97
CA SER A 522 -9.63 15.70 -23.73
C SER A 522 -10.02 16.64 -24.87
N VAL A 523 -10.93 16.19 -25.74
CA VAL A 523 -11.46 16.96 -26.88
C VAL A 523 -12.96 17.01 -26.71
N ASP A 524 -13.53 18.22 -26.64
CA ASP A 524 -14.99 18.45 -26.52
C ASP A 524 -15.68 17.63 -25.40
N ASN A 525 -15.08 17.61 -24.20
CA ASN A 525 -15.54 16.79 -23.05
C ASN A 525 -15.57 15.28 -23.29
N THR A 526 -14.95 14.79 -24.36
CA THR A 526 -14.72 13.36 -24.61
C THR A 526 -13.24 13.03 -24.46
N TYR A 527 -12.95 11.86 -23.90
CA TYR A 527 -11.58 11.36 -23.76
C TYR A 527 -11.26 10.46 -24.96
N GLN A 528 -10.24 10.83 -25.72
CA GLN A 528 -9.82 10.10 -26.91
C GLN A 528 -8.32 9.81 -26.86
N PRO A 529 -7.87 8.65 -27.35
CA PRO A 529 -6.44 8.35 -27.48
C PRO A 529 -5.79 9.33 -28.47
N SER A 530 -4.55 9.70 -28.19
CA SER A 530 -3.71 10.40 -29.16
C SER A 530 -3.19 9.44 -30.23
N LEU A 531 -3.01 9.91 -31.46
CA LEU A 531 -2.44 9.11 -32.56
C LEU A 531 -1.10 8.45 -32.18
N ARG A 532 -0.25 9.16 -31.43
CA ARG A 532 1.03 8.62 -30.95
C ARG A 532 0.85 7.45 -29.99
N PHE A 533 -0.19 7.50 -29.16
CA PHE A 533 -0.52 6.44 -28.21
C PHE A 533 -1.02 5.20 -28.94
N GLU A 534 -1.95 5.38 -29.89
CA GLU A 534 -2.46 4.28 -30.72
C GLU A 534 -1.34 3.58 -31.50
N GLU A 535 -0.50 4.36 -32.20
CA GLU A 535 0.65 3.82 -32.94
C GLU A 535 1.61 3.06 -32.04
N ARG A 536 1.84 3.54 -30.81
CA ARG A 536 2.75 2.90 -29.86
C ARG A 536 2.20 1.54 -29.41
N VAL A 537 0.90 1.46 -29.11
CA VAL A 537 0.23 0.22 -28.70
C VAL A 537 0.16 -0.78 -29.86
N GLN A 538 -0.10 -0.32 -31.08
CA GLN A 538 -0.07 -1.18 -32.27
C GLN A 538 1.32 -1.75 -32.54
N LYS A 539 2.36 -0.90 -32.53
CA LYS A 539 3.76 -1.35 -32.67
C LYS A 539 4.17 -2.33 -31.57
N HIS A 540 3.66 -2.14 -30.35
CA HIS A 540 3.86 -3.06 -29.25
C HIS A 540 3.27 -4.45 -29.55
N LEU A 541 2.02 -4.50 -30.01
CA LEU A 541 1.34 -5.75 -30.39
C LEU A 541 2.05 -6.47 -31.55
N GLU A 542 2.44 -5.74 -32.59
CA GLU A 542 3.21 -6.30 -33.72
C GLU A 542 4.53 -6.95 -33.25
N ARG A 543 5.21 -6.33 -32.29
CA ARG A 543 6.46 -6.89 -31.75
C ARG A 543 6.20 -8.09 -30.85
N ARG A 544 5.08 -8.11 -30.12
CA ARG A 544 4.66 -9.26 -29.31
C ARG A 544 4.34 -10.49 -30.15
N SER A 545 3.63 -10.30 -31.26
CA SER A 545 3.30 -11.41 -32.16
C SER A 545 4.57 -12.02 -32.77
N VAL A 546 5.57 -11.20 -33.13
CA VAL A 546 6.90 -11.66 -33.58
C VAL A 546 7.63 -12.48 -32.51
N LEU A 547 7.43 -12.16 -31.23
CA LEU A 547 8.04 -12.90 -30.10
C LEU A 547 7.24 -14.15 -29.70
N GLY A 548 6.08 -14.43 -30.32
CA GLY A 548 5.19 -15.51 -29.92
C GLY A 548 4.56 -15.32 -28.53
N LEU A 549 4.51 -14.07 -28.05
CA LEU A 549 3.87 -13.71 -26.78
C LEU A 549 2.37 -13.42 -27.00
N PRO A 550 1.53 -13.48 -25.96
CA PRO A 550 0.11 -13.15 -26.07
C PRO A 550 -0.12 -11.77 -26.68
N GLU A 551 -1.00 -11.67 -27.68
CA GLU A 551 -1.37 -10.44 -28.40
C GLU A 551 -2.33 -9.56 -27.57
N THR A 552 -2.03 -9.37 -26.29
CA THR A 552 -2.75 -8.47 -25.40
C THR A 552 -2.02 -7.13 -25.33
N PRO A 553 -2.71 -5.99 -25.49
CA PRO A 553 -2.07 -4.66 -25.51
C PRO A 553 -1.49 -4.27 -24.14
N TYR A 554 -2.02 -4.89 -23.09
CA TYR A 554 -1.66 -4.65 -21.70
C TYR A 554 -2.14 -5.82 -20.83
N ASN A 555 -1.60 -5.91 -19.62
CA ASN A 555 -1.95 -6.98 -18.68
C ASN A 555 -3.43 -6.90 -18.21
N GLU A 556 -4.17 -8.00 -18.32
CA GLU A 556 -5.60 -8.09 -18.01
C GLU A 556 -5.94 -7.76 -16.55
N ARG A 557 -5.09 -8.19 -15.61
CA ARG A 557 -5.28 -7.94 -14.17
C ARG A 557 -5.10 -6.45 -13.87
N ARG A 558 -4.07 -5.82 -14.43
CA ARG A 558 -3.84 -4.38 -14.26
C ARG A 558 -4.90 -3.53 -14.93
N LEU A 559 -5.35 -3.88 -16.14
CA LEU A 559 -6.47 -3.18 -16.78
C LEU A 559 -7.73 -3.21 -15.92
N THR A 560 -8.00 -4.34 -15.24
CA THR A 560 -9.11 -4.44 -14.28
C THR A 560 -8.99 -3.40 -13.15
N ASP A 561 -7.80 -3.26 -12.57
CA ASP A 561 -7.55 -2.26 -11.52
C ASP A 561 -7.67 -0.81 -12.07
N LEU A 562 -7.22 -0.58 -13.30
CA LEU A 562 -7.21 0.73 -13.95
C LEU A 562 -8.61 1.22 -14.37
N LEU A 563 -9.54 0.31 -14.66
CA LEU A 563 -10.94 0.68 -14.91
C LEU A 563 -11.60 1.33 -13.68
N GLU A 564 -11.11 1.06 -12.48
CA GLU A 564 -11.58 1.67 -11.23
C GLU A 564 -10.68 2.82 -10.75
N HIS A 565 -9.73 3.29 -11.59
CA HIS A 565 -8.77 4.34 -11.23
C HIS A 565 -9.47 5.69 -10.96
N PRO A 566 -9.02 6.48 -9.95
CA PRO A 566 -9.63 7.76 -9.61
C PRO A 566 -9.42 8.85 -10.67
N GLU A 567 -8.38 8.76 -11.48
CA GLU A 567 -8.13 9.72 -12.56
C GLU A 567 -8.90 9.33 -13.83
N GLU A 568 -9.76 10.24 -14.30
CA GLU A 568 -10.67 10.00 -15.44
C GLU A 568 -9.93 9.70 -16.74
N LYS A 569 -8.78 10.34 -16.99
CA LYS A 569 -7.95 10.08 -18.17
C LYS A 569 -7.39 8.66 -18.19
N VAL A 570 -6.89 8.20 -17.04
CA VAL A 570 -6.33 6.85 -16.90
C VAL A 570 -7.41 5.81 -17.11
N ARG A 571 -8.57 6.01 -16.47
CA ARG A 571 -9.74 5.14 -16.66
C ARG A 571 -10.18 5.10 -18.12
N ALA A 572 -10.32 6.25 -18.77
CA ALA A 572 -10.70 6.32 -20.18
C ALA A 572 -9.68 5.62 -21.11
N GLY A 573 -8.39 5.72 -20.81
CA GLY A 573 -7.35 5.00 -21.54
C GLY A 573 -7.43 3.48 -21.39
N ALA A 574 -7.72 3.00 -20.17
CA ALA A 574 -7.98 1.59 -19.93
C ALA A 574 -9.26 1.11 -20.62
N GLU A 575 -10.36 1.88 -20.55
CA GLU A 575 -11.62 1.61 -21.23
C GLU A 575 -11.44 1.53 -22.76
N TRP A 576 -10.66 2.44 -23.33
CA TRP A 576 -10.32 2.42 -24.75
C TRP A 576 -9.56 1.15 -25.13
N MET A 577 -8.52 0.76 -24.37
CA MET A 577 -7.78 -0.47 -24.65
C MET A 577 -8.67 -1.72 -24.58
N VAL A 578 -9.52 -1.79 -23.56
CA VAL A 578 -10.45 -2.91 -23.37
C VAL A 578 -11.42 -3.01 -24.53
N THR A 579 -11.96 -1.88 -24.99
CA THR A 579 -12.93 -1.83 -26.09
C THR A 579 -12.29 -2.08 -27.45
N MET A 580 -11.12 -1.49 -27.72
CA MET A 580 -10.44 -1.56 -29.01
C MET A 580 -9.87 -2.96 -29.29
N PHE A 581 -9.34 -3.62 -28.25
CA PHE A 581 -8.65 -4.90 -28.38
C PHE A 581 -9.43 -6.08 -27.81
N ASP A 582 -10.69 -5.86 -27.41
CA ASP A 582 -11.56 -6.86 -26.78
C ASP A 582 -10.79 -7.62 -25.67
N VAL A 583 -10.42 -6.91 -24.59
CA VAL A 583 -9.65 -7.53 -23.49
C VAL A 583 -10.59 -7.98 -22.38
N ILE A 584 -10.42 -9.21 -21.88
CA ILE A 584 -11.28 -9.74 -20.80
C ILE A 584 -10.80 -9.17 -19.46
N VAL A 585 -11.62 -8.31 -18.85
CA VAL A 585 -11.28 -7.57 -17.63
C VAL A 585 -12.48 -7.50 -16.68
N GLY A 586 -12.23 -7.21 -15.41
CA GLY A 586 -13.27 -7.06 -14.38
C GLY A 586 -13.22 -8.14 -13.30
N LYS A 587 -14.27 -8.17 -12.47
CA LYS A 587 -14.46 -9.24 -11.47
C LYS A 587 -14.65 -10.60 -12.14
N PRO A 588 -14.40 -11.73 -11.43
CA PRO A 588 -14.52 -13.06 -12.01
C PRO A 588 -15.85 -13.32 -12.75
N SER A 589 -16.99 -12.93 -12.18
CA SER A 589 -18.31 -13.01 -12.84
C SER A 589 -18.39 -12.24 -14.17
N ARG A 590 -17.81 -11.03 -14.23
CA ARG A 590 -17.79 -10.22 -15.45
C ARG A 590 -16.84 -10.81 -16.50
N LYS A 591 -15.68 -11.33 -16.08
CA LYS A 591 -14.77 -12.03 -16.97
C LYS A 591 -15.43 -13.27 -17.57
N LEU A 592 -16.17 -14.03 -16.75
CA LEU A 592 -16.94 -15.20 -17.18
C LEU A 592 -18.01 -14.83 -18.23
N GLU A 593 -18.76 -13.75 -18.01
CA GLU A 593 -19.73 -13.24 -18.98
C GLU A 593 -19.07 -12.87 -20.32
N LEU A 594 -18.01 -12.06 -20.28
CA LEU A 594 -17.26 -11.66 -21.48
C LEU A 594 -16.65 -12.86 -22.22
N LEU A 595 -16.15 -13.84 -21.48
CA LEU A 595 -15.62 -15.07 -22.03
C LEU A 595 -16.74 -15.88 -22.72
N ALA A 596 -17.91 -16.03 -22.09
CA ALA A 596 -19.05 -16.72 -22.67
C ALA A 596 -19.56 -16.02 -23.94
N ASP A 597 -19.68 -14.69 -23.93
CA ASP A 597 -20.07 -13.89 -25.08
C ASP A 597 -19.07 -14.04 -26.25
N ARG A 598 -17.76 -14.04 -25.94
CA ARG A 598 -16.73 -14.27 -26.95
C ARG A 598 -16.86 -15.64 -27.61
N TRP A 599 -17.08 -16.69 -26.82
CA TRP A 599 -17.23 -18.04 -27.36
C TRP A 599 -18.49 -18.17 -28.21
N ASP A 600 -19.61 -17.57 -27.81
CA ASP A 600 -20.83 -17.51 -28.62
C ASP A 600 -20.63 -16.72 -29.93
N GLY A 601 -19.85 -15.64 -29.89
CA GLY A 601 -19.52 -14.81 -31.05
C GLY A 601 -18.42 -15.37 -31.96
N SER A 602 -17.77 -16.48 -31.58
CA SER A 602 -16.59 -17.02 -32.26
C SER A 602 -16.94 -17.85 -33.50
N TRP A 603 -17.49 -17.21 -34.54
CA TRP A 603 -17.82 -17.86 -35.81
C TRP A 603 -17.52 -16.97 -37.02
N LEU A 604 -17.22 -17.61 -38.14
CA LEU A 604 -16.98 -16.98 -39.43
C LEU A 604 -18.07 -17.37 -40.42
N VAL A 605 -18.44 -16.44 -41.32
CA VAL A 605 -19.30 -16.73 -42.46
C VAL A 605 -18.43 -17.20 -43.62
N ILE A 606 -18.58 -18.47 -44.01
CA ILE A 606 -17.93 -18.98 -45.21
C ILE A 606 -18.98 -19.09 -46.31
N GLN A 607 -18.76 -18.33 -47.39
CA GLN A 607 -19.50 -18.50 -48.63
C GLN A 607 -19.01 -19.77 -49.33
N ARG A 608 -19.85 -20.80 -49.34
CA ARG A 608 -19.59 -22.00 -50.14
C ARG A 608 -19.93 -21.72 -51.59
N SER A 609 -19.06 -22.16 -52.51
CA SER A 609 -19.17 -21.90 -53.95
C SER A 609 -20.49 -22.34 -54.59
N ASN A 610 -21.22 -23.29 -53.98
CA ASN A 610 -22.55 -23.74 -54.40
C ASN A 610 -23.43 -24.12 -53.17
N GLY A 611 -23.68 -23.19 -52.26
CA GLY A 611 -24.60 -23.43 -51.14
C GLY A 611 -24.87 -22.19 -50.29
N PRO A 612 -25.85 -22.24 -49.36
CA PRO A 612 -26.06 -21.16 -48.41
C PRO A 612 -24.80 -20.94 -47.57
N ALA A 613 -24.57 -19.69 -47.20
CA ALA A 613 -23.44 -19.32 -46.35
C ALA A 613 -23.49 -20.14 -45.05
N ALA A 614 -22.40 -20.81 -44.70
CA ALA A 614 -22.32 -21.64 -43.52
C ALA A 614 -21.54 -20.91 -42.42
N ARG A 615 -22.01 -21.00 -41.18
CA ARG A 615 -21.24 -20.57 -40.01
C ARG A 615 -20.22 -21.65 -39.68
N GLU A 616 -18.95 -21.30 -39.70
CA GLU A 616 -17.88 -22.15 -39.17
C GLU A 616 -17.40 -21.54 -37.86
N TYR A 617 -17.54 -22.29 -36.78
CA TYR A 617 -17.13 -21.82 -35.46
C TYR A 617 -15.61 -21.89 -35.32
N MET A 618 -14.99 -20.84 -34.78
CA MET A 618 -13.54 -20.75 -34.55
C MET A 618 -13.04 -21.81 -33.57
N HIS A 619 -13.89 -22.26 -32.63
CA HIS A 619 -13.55 -23.34 -31.73
C HIS A 619 -13.36 -24.69 -32.44
N THR A 620 -13.61 -24.82 -33.75
CA THR A 620 -13.19 -25.99 -34.53
C THR A 620 -11.68 -26.00 -34.81
N ASN A 621 -11.01 -24.84 -34.79
CA ASN A 621 -9.57 -24.70 -34.96
C ASN A 621 -8.81 -25.09 -33.67
N PRO A 622 -7.92 -26.10 -33.70
CA PRO A 622 -7.16 -26.53 -32.53
C PRO A 622 -6.21 -25.48 -31.96
N GLU A 623 -5.63 -24.60 -32.80
CA GLU A 623 -4.72 -23.55 -32.32
C GLU A 623 -5.46 -22.49 -31.52
N TRP A 624 -6.64 -22.09 -32.01
CA TRP A 624 -7.51 -21.14 -31.32
C TRP A 624 -7.95 -21.70 -29.95
N ARG A 625 -8.35 -22.98 -29.90
CA ARG A 625 -8.73 -23.63 -28.63
C ARG A 625 -7.58 -23.67 -27.63
N ARG A 626 -6.35 -24.00 -28.06
CA ARG A 626 -5.16 -24.01 -27.21
C ARG A 626 -4.84 -22.62 -26.63
N GLN A 627 -5.11 -21.56 -27.38
CA GLN A 627 -4.94 -20.18 -26.89
C GLN A 627 -6.03 -19.77 -25.89
N GLN A 628 -7.28 -20.21 -26.08
CA GLN A 628 -8.37 -19.86 -25.17
C GLN A 628 -8.38 -20.71 -23.89
N LYS A 629 -7.90 -21.95 -23.92
CA LYS A 629 -7.91 -22.87 -22.78
C LYS A 629 -7.33 -22.26 -21.49
N PRO A 630 -6.11 -21.69 -21.47
CA PRO A 630 -5.55 -21.07 -20.26
C PRO A 630 -6.38 -19.91 -19.72
N ARG A 631 -7.12 -19.20 -20.58
CA ARG A 631 -8.00 -18.09 -20.17
C ARG A 631 -9.23 -18.60 -19.45
N ILE A 632 -9.82 -19.70 -19.90
CA ILE A 632 -10.95 -20.33 -19.21
C ILE A 632 -10.50 -20.84 -17.84
N GLU A 633 -9.43 -21.62 -17.80
CA GLU A 633 -8.87 -22.18 -16.56
C GLU A 633 -8.54 -21.06 -15.56
N GLY A 634 -7.92 -19.97 -16.01
CA GLY A 634 -7.63 -18.83 -15.14
C GLY A 634 -8.86 -18.16 -14.53
N VAL A 635 -9.97 -18.04 -15.27
CA VAL A 635 -11.23 -17.47 -14.73
C VAL A 635 -11.90 -18.44 -13.76
N LEU A 636 -11.87 -19.74 -14.05
CA LEU A 636 -12.43 -20.77 -13.16
C LEU A 636 -11.64 -20.88 -11.86
N GLU A 637 -10.30 -20.83 -11.91
CA GLU A 637 -9.45 -20.76 -10.73
C GLU A 637 -9.75 -19.51 -9.88
N GLU A 638 -9.94 -18.34 -10.52
CA GLU A 638 -10.33 -17.11 -9.83
C GLU A 638 -11.71 -17.22 -9.16
N LEU A 639 -12.67 -17.90 -9.80
CA LEU A 639 -13.99 -18.21 -9.22
C LEU A 639 -13.91 -19.23 -8.09
N LEU A 640 -13.01 -20.22 -8.20
CA LEU A 640 -12.79 -21.25 -7.19
C LEU A 640 -12.05 -20.71 -5.95
N GLY A 641 -11.25 -19.66 -6.08
CA GLY A 641 -10.52 -19.04 -4.98
C GLY A 641 -9.39 -19.91 -4.41
N SER A 642 -8.66 -19.37 -3.41
CA SER A 642 -7.52 -20.08 -2.78
C SER A 642 -7.94 -21.21 -1.86
N ASP A 643 -9.12 -21.09 -1.25
CA ASP A 643 -9.64 -22.04 -0.27
C ASP A 643 -10.71 -22.89 -0.97
N ARG A 644 -10.27 -23.91 -1.70
CA ARG A 644 -11.14 -24.79 -2.50
C ARG A 644 -12.20 -25.55 -1.66
N GLU A 645 -12.00 -25.65 -0.34
CA GLU A 645 -12.72 -26.61 0.51
C GLU A 645 -13.57 -25.99 1.63
N THR A 646 -13.51 -24.68 1.91
CA THR A 646 -13.97 -24.16 3.22
C THR A 646 -15.30 -23.40 3.24
N LEU A 647 -15.83 -22.93 2.10
CA LEU A 647 -17.05 -22.10 2.06
C LEU A 647 -17.90 -22.33 0.79
N PRO A 648 -19.24 -22.48 0.91
CA PRO A 648 -20.16 -22.47 -0.23
C PRO A 648 -20.05 -21.15 -1.01
N LYS A 649 -20.04 -21.24 -2.34
CA LYS A 649 -19.84 -20.07 -3.21
C LYS A 649 -21.17 -19.45 -3.62
N THR A 650 -21.26 -18.13 -3.51
CA THR A 650 -22.42 -17.37 -3.97
C THR A 650 -22.27 -17.05 -5.46
N LEU A 651 -22.53 -18.04 -6.31
CA LEU A 651 -22.71 -17.83 -7.76
C LEU A 651 -24.13 -17.34 -8.03
N SER A 652 -24.28 -16.35 -8.92
CA SER A 652 -25.59 -15.92 -9.38
C SER A 652 -26.15 -16.85 -10.46
N ASP A 653 -27.46 -16.83 -10.69
CA ASP A 653 -28.09 -17.58 -11.79
C ASP A 653 -27.47 -17.21 -13.15
N LEU A 654 -27.07 -15.95 -13.33
CA LEU A 654 -26.38 -15.50 -14.55
C LEU A 654 -25.00 -16.13 -14.71
N ASP A 655 -24.24 -16.29 -13.62
CA ASP A 655 -22.94 -16.96 -13.65
C ASP A 655 -23.10 -18.43 -14.07
N ILE A 656 -24.13 -19.11 -13.54
CA ILE A 656 -24.44 -20.50 -13.90
C ILE A 656 -24.80 -20.62 -15.39
N LEU A 657 -25.60 -19.70 -15.92
CA LEU A 657 -25.93 -19.66 -17.36
C LEU A 657 -24.68 -19.43 -18.21
N ASN A 658 -23.76 -18.56 -17.80
CA ASN A 658 -22.52 -18.31 -18.53
C ASN A 658 -21.58 -19.52 -18.52
N LEU A 659 -21.49 -20.27 -17.41
CA LEU A 659 -20.77 -21.54 -17.36
C LEU A 659 -21.38 -22.58 -18.30
N MET A 660 -22.71 -22.66 -18.36
CA MET A 660 -23.43 -23.54 -19.29
C MET A 660 -23.19 -23.16 -20.76
N ARG A 661 -23.15 -21.86 -21.08
CA ARG A 661 -22.80 -21.37 -22.43
C ARG A 661 -21.39 -21.79 -22.83
N LEU A 662 -20.43 -21.76 -21.91
CA LEU A 662 -19.07 -22.26 -22.19
C LEU A 662 -19.05 -23.76 -22.41
N LEU A 663 -19.71 -24.54 -21.54
CA LEU A 663 -19.80 -26.00 -21.68
C LEU A 663 -20.40 -26.44 -23.01
N ARG A 664 -21.38 -25.70 -23.54
CA ARG A 664 -21.96 -25.97 -24.86
C ARG A 664 -20.91 -26.02 -25.97
N HIS A 665 -19.89 -25.16 -25.92
CA HIS A 665 -18.88 -25.08 -26.97
C HIS A 665 -17.62 -25.88 -26.65
N CYS A 666 -17.22 -26.00 -25.38
CA CYS A 666 -15.98 -26.68 -25.00
C CYS A 666 -16.19 -28.15 -24.59
N GLY A 667 -17.43 -28.55 -24.29
CA GLY A 667 -17.77 -29.82 -23.64
C GLY A 667 -17.30 -31.06 -24.41
N ASP A 668 -17.36 -31.04 -25.74
CA ASP A 668 -17.07 -32.20 -26.59
C ASP A 668 -15.56 -32.45 -26.81
N TYR A 669 -14.70 -31.50 -26.43
CA TYR A 669 -13.26 -31.57 -26.71
C TYR A 669 -12.49 -32.18 -25.53
N ALA A 670 -11.66 -33.18 -25.80
CA ALA A 670 -10.87 -33.88 -24.77
C ALA A 670 -9.90 -32.95 -24.02
N GLU A 671 -9.36 -31.93 -24.69
CA GLU A 671 -8.40 -30.99 -24.10
C GLU A 671 -9.01 -30.07 -23.02
N PHE A 672 -10.34 -29.96 -22.95
CA PHE A 672 -11.08 -29.19 -21.95
C PHE A 672 -11.61 -30.07 -20.79
N HIS A 673 -11.15 -31.32 -20.64
CA HIS A 673 -11.60 -32.17 -19.55
C HIS A 673 -11.39 -31.53 -18.16
N TYR A 674 -10.24 -30.90 -17.91
CA TYR A 674 -9.98 -30.17 -16.66
C TYR A 674 -10.98 -29.02 -16.42
N VAL A 675 -11.25 -28.23 -17.46
CA VAL A 675 -12.26 -27.16 -17.44
C VAL A 675 -13.66 -27.72 -17.11
N ARG A 676 -14.04 -28.87 -17.67
CA ARG A 676 -15.33 -29.51 -17.34
C ARG A 676 -15.40 -29.88 -15.86
N THR A 677 -14.33 -30.46 -15.32
CA THR A 677 -14.26 -30.84 -13.90
C THR A 677 -14.39 -29.62 -12.99
N GLU A 678 -13.69 -28.53 -13.27
CA GLU A 678 -13.77 -27.29 -12.48
C GLU A 678 -15.16 -26.64 -12.53
N ILE A 679 -15.83 -26.68 -13.69
CA ILE A 679 -17.21 -26.16 -13.80
C ILE A 679 -18.18 -27.02 -12.98
N VAL A 680 -18.02 -28.34 -12.98
CA VAL A 680 -18.84 -29.24 -12.16
C VAL A 680 -18.61 -29.00 -10.66
N GLU A 681 -17.36 -28.79 -10.24
CA GLU A 681 -17.03 -28.41 -8.85
C GLU A 681 -17.66 -27.07 -8.46
N LEU A 682 -17.64 -26.08 -9.35
CA LEU A 682 -18.32 -24.79 -9.12
C LEU A 682 -19.84 -24.95 -8.96
N PHE A 683 -20.48 -25.80 -9.77
CA PHE A 683 -21.90 -26.11 -9.61
C PHE A 683 -22.19 -26.86 -8.31
N ALA A 684 -21.32 -27.79 -7.90
CA ALA A 684 -21.44 -28.54 -6.65
C ALA A 684 -21.47 -27.60 -5.44
N GLN A 685 -20.59 -26.61 -5.42
CA GLN A 685 -20.45 -25.66 -4.30
C GLN A 685 -21.42 -24.45 -4.37
N ALA A 686 -22.20 -24.33 -5.44
CA ALA A 686 -23.10 -23.20 -5.65
C ALA A 686 -24.34 -23.26 -4.75
N THR A 687 -24.75 -22.13 -4.19
CA THR A 687 -25.99 -22.02 -3.39
C THR A 687 -27.21 -21.59 -4.19
N ALA A 688 -27.13 -21.56 -5.53
CA ALA A 688 -28.20 -21.10 -6.42
C ALA A 688 -28.96 -22.29 -7.06
N PRO A 689 -30.32 -22.29 -7.10
CA PRO A 689 -31.09 -23.47 -7.49
C PRO A 689 -30.82 -23.96 -8.90
N LEU A 690 -30.41 -23.03 -9.75
CA LEU A 690 -30.13 -23.28 -11.15
C LEU A 690 -28.95 -24.25 -11.36
N ALA A 691 -28.04 -24.38 -10.39
CA ALA A 691 -26.87 -25.26 -10.50
C ALA A 691 -27.27 -26.74 -10.51
N PHE A 692 -28.31 -27.13 -9.75
CA PHE A 692 -28.88 -28.47 -9.83
C PHE A 692 -29.35 -28.80 -11.25
N TRP A 693 -30.14 -27.92 -11.86
CA TRP A 693 -30.63 -28.09 -13.23
C TRP A 693 -29.51 -28.10 -14.27
N ALA A 694 -28.45 -27.32 -14.04
CA ALA A 694 -27.24 -27.33 -14.87
C ALA A 694 -26.50 -28.68 -14.79
N LEU A 695 -26.38 -29.28 -13.60
CA LEU A 695 -25.79 -30.61 -13.40
C LEU A 695 -26.63 -31.73 -14.04
N VAL A 696 -27.95 -31.67 -13.87
CA VAL A 696 -28.91 -32.59 -14.49
C VAL A 696 -28.85 -32.52 -16.02
N ALA A 697 -28.66 -31.33 -16.60
CA ALA A 697 -28.52 -31.16 -18.03
C ALA A 697 -27.30 -31.90 -18.61
N GLN A 698 -26.22 -32.08 -17.84
CA GLN A 698 -25.01 -32.80 -18.30
C GLN A 698 -25.20 -34.30 -18.43
N THR A 699 -26.13 -34.88 -17.67
CA THR A 699 -26.36 -36.32 -17.54
C THR A 699 -27.68 -36.79 -18.19
N CYS A 700 -28.58 -35.86 -18.50
CA CYS A 700 -29.86 -36.14 -19.15
C CYS A 700 -29.73 -36.32 -20.69
N PRO A 701 -30.06 -37.50 -21.26
CA PRO A 701 -29.93 -37.77 -22.69
C PRO A 701 -31.02 -37.09 -23.53
N SER A 702 -30.69 -36.69 -24.77
CA SER A 702 -31.57 -35.89 -25.63
C SER A 702 -32.63 -36.66 -26.42
N LYS A 703 -32.54 -38.00 -26.50
CA LYS A 703 -33.32 -38.85 -27.44
C LYS A 703 -34.30 -39.83 -26.78
N GLU A 704 -34.44 -39.80 -25.46
CA GLU A 704 -35.25 -40.79 -24.72
C GLU A 704 -36.55 -40.17 -24.20
N ALA A 705 -37.70 -40.72 -24.62
CA ALA A 705 -39.03 -40.23 -24.25
C ALA A 705 -39.29 -40.20 -22.72
N LYS A 706 -38.60 -41.08 -21.98
CA LYS A 706 -38.69 -41.20 -20.51
C LYS A 706 -38.18 -39.97 -19.75
N PHE A 707 -37.40 -39.09 -20.41
CA PHE A 707 -36.92 -37.84 -19.82
C PHE A 707 -37.80 -36.62 -20.15
N GLY A 708 -38.98 -36.81 -20.75
CA GLY A 708 -39.84 -35.70 -21.21
C GLY A 708 -40.10 -34.60 -20.15
N ARG A 709 -40.41 -34.99 -18.90
CA ARG A 709 -40.60 -34.05 -17.78
C ARG A 709 -39.31 -33.28 -17.45
N TRP A 710 -38.19 -34.00 -17.33
CA TRP A 710 -36.87 -33.42 -17.04
C TRP A 710 -36.41 -32.46 -18.14
N ILE A 711 -36.55 -32.87 -19.41
CA ILE A 711 -36.22 -32.03 -20.58
C ILE A 711 -37.08 -30.75 -20.58
N SER A 712 -38.35 -30.83 -20.20
CA SER A 712 -39.24 -29.66 -20.11
C SER A 712 -38.80 -28.68 -19.03
N GLU A 713 -38.52 -29.16 -17.81
CA GLU A 713 -38.06 -28.29 -16.70
C GLU A 713 -36.67 -27.71 -16.98
N ILE A 714 -35.73 -28.50 -17.53
CA ILE A 714 -34.41 -28.01 -17.95
C ILE A 714 -34.55 -26.89 -18.98
N ARG A 715 -35.42 -27.02 -19.99
CA ARG A 715 -35.67 -25.96 -20.98
C ARG A 715 -36.28 -24.70 -20.36
N LYS A 716 -37.18 -24.86 -19.40
CA LYS A 716 -37.82 -23.74 -18.69
C LYS A 716 -36.81 -22.94 -17.86
N HIS A 717 -35.83 -23.63 -17.24
CA HIS A 717 -34.82 -23.00 -16.39
C HIS A 717 -33.59 -22.48 -17.15
N LEU A 718 -33.11 -23.21 -18.17
CA LEU A 718 -31.86 -22.90 -18.89
C LEU A 718 -32.07 -22.29 -20.30
N GLY A 719 -33.30 -22.36 -20.83
CA GLY A 719 -33.70 -21.66 -22.06
C GLY A 719 -32.84 -21.99 -23.29
N THR A 720 -32.27 -20.95 -23.89
CA THR A 720 -31.49 -21.05 -25.14
C THR A 720 -30.11 -21.72 -24.97
N THR A 721 -29.63 -21.88 -23.73
CA THR A 721 -28.30 -22.48 -23.48
C THR A 721 -28.26 -23.99 -23.76
N VAL A 722 -29.41 -24.67 -23.68
CA VAL A 722 -29.57 -26.12 -23.89
C VAL A 722 -30.32 -26.46 -25.18
N THR A 723 -30.53 -25.48 -26.07
CA THR A 723 -31.23 -25.66 -27.35
C THR A 723 -30.39 -25.21 -28.54
N ASP A 724 -30.53 -25.92 -29.66
CA ASP A 724 -29.87 -25.60 -30.93
C ASP A 724 -30.59 -24.49 -31.71
N GLU A 725 -30.03 -24.08 -32.85
CA GLU A 725 -30.62 -23.04 -33.72
C GLU A 725 -32.00 -23.43 -34.29
N LYS A 726 -32.37 -24.70 -34.24
CA LYS A 726 -33.68 -25.23 -34.65
C LYS A 726 -34.62 -25.44 -33.46
N ASN A 727 -34.25 -24.92 -32.29
CA ASN A 727 -34.96 -25.06 -31.02
C ASN A 727 -35.11 -26.52 -30.55
N ALA A 728 -34.25 -27.42 -31.02
CA ALA A 728 -34.15 -28.79 -30.55
C ALA A 728 -33.28 -28.85 -29.29
N TYR A 729 -33.58 -29.78 -28.38
CA TYR A 729 -32.83 -29.94 -27.13
C TYR A 729 -31.49 -30.62 -27.36
N THR A 730 -30.42 -29.89 -27.10
CA THR A 730 -29.03 -30.30 -27.28
C THR A 730 -28.20 -29.76 -26.11
N PRO A 731 -28.34 -30.36 -24.91
CA PRO A 731 -27.55 -29.93 -23.78
C PRO A 731 -26.07 -30.29 -24.02
N PRO A 732 -25.12 -29.58 -23.38
CA PRO A 732 -23.77 -30.10 -23.24
C PRO A 732 -23.85 -31.42 -22.47
N TYR A 733 -23.75 -32.55 -23.16
CA TYR A 733 -23.97 -33.88 -22.58
C TYR A 733 -22.63 -34.59 -22.40
N PHE A 734 -22.35 -35.10 -21.21
CA PHE A 734 -21.12 -35.83 -20.95
C PHE A 734 -21.24 -37.27 -21.45
N SER A 735 -20.58 -37.54 -22.58
CA SER A 735 -20.59 -38.85 -23.24
C SER A 735 -19.78 -39.91 -22.49
N MET A 736 -18.78 -39.51 -21.68
CA MET A 736 -17.93 -40.41 -20.90
C MET A 736 -18.55 -40.77 -19.55
N GLN A 737 -18.47 -42.06 -19.18
CA GLN A 737 -19.08 -42.58 -17.95
C GLN A 737 -18.46 -41.97 -16.68
N ASP A 738 -17.15 -41.68 -16.69
CA ASP A 738 -16.45 -41.11 -15.54
C ASP A 738 -16.87 -39.64 -15.29
N ASP A 739 -17.09 -38.87 -16.36
CA ASP A 739 -17.59 -37.48 -16.27
C ASP A 739 -19.04 -37.45 -15.72
N ARG A 740 -19.88 -38.43 -16.06
CA ARG A 740 -21.24 -38.56 -15.48
C ARG A 740 -21.20 -38.95 -14.01
N ALA A 741 -20.29 -39.83 -13.61
CA ALA A 741 -20.08 -40.20 -12.21
C ALA A 741 -19.67 -38.99 -11.34
N LEU A 742 -18.81 -38.11 -11.87
CA LEU A 742 -18.44 -36.84 -11.25
C LEU A 742 -19.67 -35.94 -11.04
N CYS A 743 -20.55 -35.81 -12.05
CA CYS A 743 -21.78 -35.02 -11.92
C CYS A 743 -22.72 -35.55 -10.83
N TYR A 744 -22.85 -36.87 -10.65
CA TYR A 744 -23.68 -37.41 -9.56
C TYR A 744 -23.12 -37.08 -8.17
N ALA A 745 -21.79 -37.13 -8.01
CA ALA A 745 -21.14 -36.72 -6.76
C ALA A 745 -21.36 -35.21 -6.50
N ALA A 746 -21.25 -34.37 -7.53
CA ALA A 746 -21.52 -32.94 -7.44
C ALA A 746 -22.98 -32.63 -7.08
N ILE A 747 -23.95 -33.39 -7.60
CA ILE A 747 -25.37 -33.26 -7.21
C ILE A 747 -25.54 -33.54 -5.71
N ALA A 748 -24.80 -34.51 -5.17
CA ALA A 748 -24.82 -34.82 -3.73
C ALA A 748 -24.30 -33.66 -2.88
N GLU A 749 -23.14 -33.13 -3.26
CA GLU A 749 -22.49 -32.03 -2.57
C GLU A 749 -23.33 -30.75 -2.64
N HIS A 750 -23.95 -30.48 -3.79
CA HIS A 750 -24.92 -29.39 -3.95
C HIS A 750 -26.12 -29.54 -3.01
N ALA A 751 -26.68 -30.76 -2.93
CA ALA A 751 -27.79 -31.04 -2.02
C ALA A 751 -27.41 -30.84 -0.54
N LEU A 752 -26.17 -31.14 -0.15
CA LEU A 752 -25.65 -30.91 1.20
C LEU A 752 -25.37 -29.43 1.50
N ALA A 753 -25.04 -28.63 0.47
CA ALA A 753 -24.82 -27.19 0.61
C ALA A 753 -26.14 -26.42 0.89
N TYR A 754 -27.28 -26.98 0.50
CA TYR A 754 -28.62 -26.51 0.87
C TYR A 754 -29.07 -27.16 2.18
N GLY A 755 -29.01 -26.42 3.29
CA GLY A 755 -29.48 -26.91 4.60
C GLY A 755 -30.95 -27.39 4.60
N GLU A 756 -31.35 -28.03 5.70
CA GLU A 756 -32.60 -28.80 5.92
C GLU A 756 -33.96 -28.10 5.61
N SER A 757 -34.01 -26.85 5.15
CA SER A 757 -35.26 -26.05 5.08
C SER A 757 -35.83 -25.79 3.67
N SER A 758 -35.48 -26.55 2.63
CA SER A 758 -35.98 -26.32 1.26
C SER A 758 -36.44 -27.59 0.54
N SER A 759 -37.29 -27.44 -0.48
CA SER A 759 -37.98 -28.51 -1.24
C SER A 759 -37.11 -29.28 -2.25
N MET A 760 -35.83 -28.95 -2.39
CA MET A 760 -34.90 -29.58 -3.33
C MET A 760 -34.53 -31.06 -3.09
N PRO A 761 -34.51 -31.60 -1.86
CA PRO A 761 -34.06 -32.98 -1.62
C PRO A 761 -34.86 -34.02 -2.44
N CYS A 762 -36.14 -33.76 -2.71
CA CYS A 762 -37.00 -34.69 -3.44
C CYS A 762 -36.73 -34.79 -4.93
N GLU A 763 -36.52 -33.65 -5.59
CA GLU A 763 -36.18 -33.62 -7.02
C GLU A 763 -34.82 -34.28 -7.25
N VAL A 764 -33.86 -34.06 -6.34
CA VAL A 764 -32.55 -34.72 -6.34
C VAL A 764 -32.70 -36.24 -6.20
N CYS A 765 -33.46 -36.71 -5.21
CA CYS A 765 -33.67 -38.14 -4.98
C CYS A 765 -34.45 -38.82 -6.13
N GLU A 766 -35.47 -38.15 -6.69
CA GLU A 766 -36.24 -38.64 -7.85
C GLU A 766 -35.34 -38.79 -9.09
N TYR A 767 -34.47 -37.82 -9.35
CA TYR A 767 -33.52 -37.87 -10.46
C TYR A 767 -32.48 -38.99 -10.29
N LEU A 768 -31.89 -39.11 -9.10
CA LEU A 768 -30.88 -40.13 -8.82
C LEU A 768 -31.42 -41.55 -8.89
N ASP A 769 -32.67 -41.79 -8.46
CA ASP A 769 -33.33 -43.09 -8.60
C ASP A 769 -33.56 -43.45 -10.08
N LEU A 770 -34.00 -42.47 -10.89
CA LEU A 770 -34.15 -42.63 -12.33
C LEU A 770 -32.81 -42.99 -13.01
N MET A 771 -31.73 -42.26 -12.69
CA MET A 771 -30.42 -42.51 -13.27
C MET A 771 -29.82 -43.84 -12.82
N ARG A 772 -29.98 -44.25 -11.56
CA ARG A 772 -29.56 -45.57 -11.05
C ARG A 772 -30.20 -46.72 -11.84
N LYS A 773 -31.49 -46.59 -12.18
CA LYS A 773 -32.24 -47.60 -12.95
C LYS A 773 -31.77 -47.67 -14.41
N ILE A 774 -31.48 -46.52 -15.03
CA ILE A 774 -31.11 -46.43 -16.46
C ILE A 774 -29.64 -46.78 -16.69
N GLU A 775 -28.74 -46.33 -15.82
CA GLU A 775 -27.30 -46.60 -15.92
C GLU A 775 -26.92 -48.02 -15.48
N ALA A 776 -27.90 -48.90 -15.23
CA ALA A 776 -27.73 -50.24 -14.64
C ALA A 776 -26.65 -51.12 -15.29
N LYS A 777 -26.30 -50.86 -16.56
CA LYS A 777 -25.28 -51.57 -17.36
C LYS A 777 -23.97 -50.77 -17.58
N THR A 778 -23.77 -49.63 -16.94
CA THR A 778 -22.63 -48.72 -17.13
C THR A 778 -21.78 -48.55 -15.86
N LYS A 779 -20.52 -48.12 -15.98
CA LYS A 779 -19.62 -47.91 -14.83
C LYS A 779 -20.01 -46.74 -13.92
N ALA A 780 -20.96 -45.89 -14.33
CA ALA A 780 -21.41 -44.73 -13.57
C ALA A 780 -22.52 -45.06 -12.53
N ARG A 781 -23.15 -46.23 -12.64
CA ARG A 781 -24.16 -46.74 -11.69
C ARG A 781 -23.72 -46.75 -10.22
N PRO A 782 -22.52 -47.24 -9.85
CA PRO A 782 -22.10 -47.28 -8.45
C PRO A 782 -22.02 -45.90 -7.82
N ALA A 783 -21.70 -44.86 -8.60
CA ALA A 783 -21.64 -43.48 -8.12
C ALA A 783 -23.04 -42.93 -7.86
N ALA A 784 -23.98 -43.09 -8.79
CA ALA A 784 -25.38 -42.69 -8.59
C ALA A 784 -26.03 -43.42 -7.40
N GLN A 785 -25.76 -44.72 -7.26
CA GLN A 785 -26.27 -45.54 -6.16
C GLN A 785 -25.67 -45.12 -4.80
N ALA A 786 -24.36 -44.88 -4.73
CA ALA A 786 -23.69 -44.45 -3.49
C ALA A 786 -24.20 -43.09 -3.01
N VAL A 787 -24.46 -42.15 -3.94
CA VAL A 787 -25.02 -40.83 -3.63
C VAL A 787 -26.46 -40.94 -3.13
N TYR A 788 -27.29 -41.74 -3.81
CA TYR A 788 -28.69 -41.96 -3.43
C TYR A 788 -28.80 -42.58 -2.01
N GLU A 789 -27.91 -43.51 -1.67
CA GLU A 789 -27.81 -44.10 -0.33
C GLU A 789 -27.26 -43.11 0.70
N GLY A 790 -26.23 -42.33 0.35
CA GLY A 790 -25.58 -41.35 1.23
C GLY A 790 -26.47 -40.17 1.62
N LEU A 791 -27.36 -39.72 0.73
CA LEU A 791 -28.36 -38.68 1.01
C LEU A 791 -29.59 -39.18 1.79
N SER A 792 -29.63 -40.46 2.16
CA SER A 792 -30.77 -41.07 2.87
C SER A 792 -32.12 -40.94 2.14
N CYS A 793 -32.12 -40.90 0.80
CA CYS A 793 -33.32 -40.81 -0.05
C CYS A 793 -34.36 -41.93 0.16
N ASN A 794 -34.00 -42.98 0.92
CA ASN A 794 -34.88 -44.10 1.27
C ASN A 794 -35.80 -43.82 2.48
N SER A 795 -35.61 -42.71 3.22
CA SER A 795 -36.50 -42.37 4.32
C SER A 795 -37.77 -41.70 3.80
N ALA A 796 -38.93 -42.31 4.07
CA ALA A 796 -40.25 -41.84 3.64
C ALA A 796 -40.67 -40.48 4.23
N GLU A 797 -39.82 -39.81 5.02
CA GLU A 797 -40.09 -38.51 5.63
C GLU A 797 -39.71 -37.32 4.73
N ILE A 798 -38.82 -37.48 3.75
CA ILE A 798 -38.25 -36.35 2.99
C ILE A 798 -39.23 -35.80 1.92
N CYS A 799 -40.16 -36.61 1.39
CA CYS A 799 -40.97 -36.26 0.20
C CYS A 799 -42.49 -36.31 0.36
N ASN A 800 -43.02 -36.13 1.56
CA ASN A 800 -44.46 -36.08 1.79
C ASN A 800 -45.05 -34.68 1.58
N SER A 801 -45.05 -34.18 0.33
CA SER A 801 -46.07 -33.22 -0.12
C SER A 801 -46.05 -33.02 -1.64
N LEU A 802 -46.68 -33.92 -2.39
CA LEU A 802 -47.44 -33.62 -3.62
C LEU A 802 -48.27 -34.86 -4.00
N PRO A 803 -49.48 -34.68 -4.57
CA PRO A 803 -50.49 -35.72 -4.63
C PRO A 803 -50.18 -36.77 -5.69
N GLN A 804 -50.46 -38.03 -5.33
CA GLN A 804 -50.49 -39.18 -6.22
C GLN A 804 -51.46 -38.93 -7.39
N HIS A 805 -50.92 -38.52 -8.53
CA HIS A 805 -51.50 -38.84 -9.82
C HIS A 805 -50.34 -38.99 -10.80
N GLU A 806 -50.39 -40.07 -11.59
CA GLU A 806 -49.39 -40.49 -12.60
C GLU A 806 -48.26 -41.43 -12.11
N ALA A 807 -48.57 -42.30 -11.14
CA ALA A 807 -47.81 -43.54 -10.91
C ALA A 807 -48.33 -44.75 -11.73
N GLU A 808 -49.26 -44.54 -12.66
CA GLU A 808 -49.71 -45.56 -13.63
C GLU A 808 -49.25 -45.14 -15.03
N LEU A 809 -48.02 -45.49 -15.41
CA LEU A 809 -47.57 -45.65 -16.81
C LEU A 809 -46.15 -46.26 -16.95
N LEU A 810 -45.58 -46.81 -15.88
CA LEU A 810 -44.32 -47.57 -15.91
C LEU A 810 -44.51 -48.95 -15.27
N GLU A 811 -45.50 -49.71 -15.75
CA GLU A 811 -45.34 -51.17 -15.80
C GLU A 811 -44.52 -51.46 -17.06
N ILE A 812 -43.27 -51.85 -16.84
CA ILE A 812 -42.43 -52.43 -17.89
C ILE A 812 -42.89 -53.88 -17.98
N ASP A 813 -43.51 -54.25 -19.11
CA ASP A 813 -43.71 -55.65 -19.48
C ASP A 813 -42.33 -56.32 -19.62
N ASP A 814 -42.07 -57.29 -18.75
CA ASP A 814 -40.85 -58.11 -18.72
C ASP A 814 -40.88 -59.29 -19.74
N GLU A 815 -41.78 -59.31 -20.73
CA GLU A 815 -42.01 -60.50 -21.59
C GLU A 815 -41.64 -60.39 -23.09
N GLU A 816 -40.89 -59.38 -23.54
CA GLU A 816 -40.43 -59.33 -24.95
C GLU A 816 -38.91 -59.18 -25.09
N PHE A 817 -38.16 -60.16 -24.59
CA PHE A 817 -36.75 -60.38 -24.96
C PHE A 817 -36.38 -61.88 -24.98
N GLU A 818 -37.22 -62.71 -25.59
CA GLU A 818 -36.78 -63.97 -26.21
C GLU A 818 -37.38 -64.07 -27.61
N LEU A 819 -36.70 -63.49 -28.61
CA LEU A 819 -36.38 -64.08 -29.92
C LEU A 819 -36.00 -62.98 -30.93
N THR A 820 -34.84 -63.21 -31.57
CA THR A 820 -34.16 -62.52 -32.70
C THR A 820 -33.41 -61.22 -32.47
#